data_AF-A0A9Y1BMV1-F1
#
_entry.id   AF-A0A9Y1BMV1-F1
#
_cell.length_a   1.000
_cell.length_b   1.000
_cell.length_c   1.000
_cell.angle_alpha   90.00
_cell.angle_beta   90.00
_cell.angle_gamma   90.00
#
_symmetry.space_group_name_H-M   'P 1'
#
loop_
_entity.id
_entity.type
_entity.pdbx_description
1 polymer ?
#
loop_
_entity_poly.entity_id
_entity_poly.type
_entity_poly.pdbx_seq_one_letter_code
_entity_poly.pdbx_strand_id
1 'polypeptide(L)'
;MTWSLNDSKLIYGVDQNDLYFLDINDQGELLLKLKDQSISFNEIINLVKSQFNSSSLSSVPSFTLRIPQLITEQISKLNTCFQSAIHQYQYSGNFQGIYPIKVNSLSYVLETIKANSPSYAFEAGTVNELDVLLSLLRDDKTRMIMCNGVKDSDYIDKIRGALNDGYSIVISLESCSESTTILDLIDHDLLKLALRIKPYPTVKSHWGSSSGRDSKFGLSIHEFKRIINLLEKRGVKDKVIAIHAHPGSQIIDIDGLRFFVLYLSNRYLELKRLGFTNLNNIDFGGGIPINYDNRLPSDILDNYVKTLVLTLKETITDSDVQPNIWIEAGRFLTAPSSLIIVETIALYSIFPSEESLNDHKAMISSMLEKITHPSSILNLFSHWTELQSPTIDSNVNEILKTEILMKHLKLAIREKMMNFDDEQKFNRIFDLDLDEIFYEIYSPEHILIGNFSVFNTIIDWLLVGQYFPILPIDNLDHQPVSLARLVDKTCDSDGEISIYHPVFNEEKILYTKDGFPLTVKDKKFNLMGFPIGCLPTNFPYYLVIALTGAYQDNIKMHHNLIEPLSSIIIKHENGQWTITSSSQIDYLVDGVIALKTELINNQLIKKISVPKLREAKPLVYENRYTITQKGFRIFKSESEPLFTVDRSTGIKVLDNLLGGGIARGSVVLVEINGEINYFPFFLTLLYNYLTLNHGVIIHSNVQMNVNRILEEFERGQCDISDYLRDGNIVFLDKYNRSVTAVEAKEIRDMINLDDMLAITVEMMQAFGSDTEVVVFGDLTDDVNILNERDFLKLFALQSYNIKEHNAISFSFINYNAVDKKILARLRTTSDVIIRLSRENYSNYIECLKSTTGATFLAKNIEFKKSYPMIEIVE
;
A
#
# COMPACT_ATOMS: atom_id res chain seq x y z
N MET A 1 41.72 18.90 3.06
CA MET A 1 41.56 17.80 4.04
C MET A 1 40.86 16.65 3.34
N THR A 2 41.08 15.41 3.76
CA THR A 2 40.40 14.22 3.22
C THR A 2 39.10 13.96 3.98
N TRP A 3 37.98 13.88 3.27
CA TRP A 3 36.66 13.54 3.81
C TRP A 3 36.64 12.09 4.33
N SER A 4 36.00 11.85 5.46
CA SER A 4 35.90 10.51 6.07
C SER A 4 34.46 10.04 6.19
N LEU A 5 34.24 8.72 6.31
CA LEU A 5 32.91 8.15 6.55
C LEU A 5 32.28 8.68 7.85
N ASN A 6 33.09 8.96 8.88
CA ASN A 6 32.62 9.57 10.13
C ASN A 6 32.09 10.98 9.92
N ASP A 7 32.69 11.76 9.01
CA ASP A 7 32.17 13.07 8.63
C ASP A 7 30.78 12.90 8.00
N SER A 8 30.58 11.92 7.11
CA SER A 8 29.27 11.61 6.53
C SER A 8 28.24 11.18 7.58
N LYS A 9 28.60 10.26 8.49
CA LYS A 9 27.71 9.82 9.56
C LYS A 9 27.24 11.00 10.44
N LEU A 10 28.16 11.91 10.74
CA LEU A 10 27.87 13.13 11.48
C LEU A 10 26.87 14.03 10.74
N ILE A 11 27.14 14.36 9.47
CA ILE A 11 26.32 15.26 8.65
C ILE A 11 24.91 14.71 8.41
N TYR A 12 24.80 13.42 8.11
CA TYR A 12 23.52 12.79 7.82
C TYR A 12 22.76 12.34 9.08
N GLY A 13 23.37 12.44 10.26
CA GLY A 13 22.71 12.10 11.52
C GLY A 13 22.54 10.60 11.78
N VAL A 14 23.14 9.73 10.97
CA VAL A 14 22.96 8.26 11.04
C VAL A 14 23.84 7.61 12.10
N ASP A 15 23.50 6.40 12.54
CA ASP A 15 24.20 5.63 13.59
C ASP A 15 24.24 6.36 14.94
N GLN A 16 23.37 7.35 15.13
CA GLN A 16 23.26 8.18 16.33
C GLN A 16 21.82 8.59 16.61
N ASN A 17 21.56 8.96 17.86
CA ASN A 17 20.29 9.54 18.32
C ASN A 17 19.06 8.70 17.92
N ASP A 18 18.08 9.30 17.24
CA ASP A 18 16.85 8.61 16.82
C ASP A 18 16.92 8.07 15.38
N LEU A 19 18.07 8.21 14.70
CA LEU A 19 18.39 7.54 13.42
C LEU A 19 19.37 6.38 13.62
N TYR A 20 19.44 5.80 14.83
CA TYR A 20 20.31 4.67 15.19
C TYR A 20 20.13 3.42 14.31
N PHE A 21 18.99 3.30 13.65
CA PHE A 21 18.65 2.20 12.74
C PHE A 21 19.09 2.45 11.30
N LEU A 22 19.72 3.59 11.00
CA LEU A 22 20.33 3.90 9.72
C LEU A 22 21.86 3.93 9.88
N ASP A 23 22.58 3.49 8.85
CA ASP A 23 24.04 3.58 8.79
C ASP A 23 24.54 3.70 7.35
N ILE A 24 25.85 3.85 7.15
CA ILE A 24 26.50 3.92 5.84
C ILE A 24 27.60 2.86 5.78
N ASN A 25 27.65 2.08 4.70
CA ASN A 25 28.71 1.09 4.47
C ASN A 25 29.98 1.72 3.82
N ASP A 26 31.04 0.92 3.69
CA ASP A 26 32.32 1.36 3.09
C ASP A 26 32.19 1.73 1.60
N GLN A 27 31.11 1.32 0.95
CA GLN A 27 30.77 1.67 -0.44
C GLN A 27 29.92 2.94 -0.55
N GLY A 28 29.60 3.60 0.57
CA GLY A 28 28.79 4.82 0.58
C GLY A 28 27.30 4.59 0.38
N GLU A 29 26.80 3.37 0.56
CA GLU A 29 25.36 3.06 0.51
C GLU A 29 24.71 3.21 1.88
N LEU A 30 23.49 3.74 1.89
CA LEU A 30 22.64 3.80 3.08
C LEU A 30 22.16 2.39 3.44
N LEU A 31 22.23 2.07 4.72
CA LEU A 31 21.81 0.80 5.31
C LEU A 31 20.64 1.00 6.25
N LEU A 32 19.71 0.05 6.25
CA LEU A 32 18.79 -0.21 7.34
C LEU A 32 19.41 -1.25 8.27
N LYS A 33 19.54 -0.93 9.56
CA LYS A 33 19.98 -1.84 10.63
C LYS A 33 18.79 -2.30 11.46
N LEU A 34 18.71 -3.61 11.69
CA LEU A 34 17.83 -4.24 12.69
C LEU A 34 18.65 -5.23 13.50
N LYS A 35 18.88 -4.94 14.78
CA LYS A 35 19.80 -5.70 15.64
C LYS A 35 21.18 -5.85 14.98
N ASP A 36 21.68 -7.08 14.86
CA ASP A 36 23.00 -7.40 14.29
C ASP A 36 22.98 -7.58 12.76
N GLN A 37 21.90 -7.19 12.09
CA GLN A 37 21.71 -7.40 10.67
C GLN A 37 21.47 -6.06 9.97
N SER A 38 21.96 -5.96 8.74
CA SER A 38 21.76 -4.80 7.89
C SER A 38 21.38 -5.22 6.48
N ILE A 39 20.73 -4.30 5.77
CA ILE A 39 20.40 -4.40 4.35
C ILE A 39 20.53 -3.02 3.72
N SER A 40 21.09 -2.94 2.51
CA SER A 40 21.17 -1.65 1.81
C SER A 40 19.81 -1.26 1.23
N PHE A 41 19.55 0.05 1.10
CA PHE A 41 18.31 0.50 0.46
C PHE A 41 18.23 0.10 -1.02
N ASN A 42 19.36 -0.05 -1.71
CA ASN A 42 19.43 -0.63 -3.06
C ASN A 42 18.89 -2.07 -3.08
N GLU A 43 19.30 -2.90 -2.12
CA GLU A 43 18.77 -4.26 -1.97
C GLU A 43 17.27 -4.27 -1.64
N ILE A 44 16.80 -3.40 -0.76
CA ILE A 44 15.36 -3.26 -0.46
C ILE A 44 14.57 -2.94 -1.74
N ILE A 45 15.03 -1.96 -2.53
CA ILE A 45 14.39 -1.57 -3.79
C ILE A 45 14.37 -2.76 -4.78
N ASN A 46 15.46 -3.52 -4.87
CA ASN A 46 15.53 -4.72 -5.71
C ASN A 46 14.56 -5.82 -5.24
N LEU A 47 14.43 -6.05 -3.93
CA LEU A 47 13.45 -6.98 -3.36
C LEU A 47 12.02 -6.56 -3.72
N VAL A 48 11.69 -5.28 -3.56
CA VAL A 48 10.39 -4.72 -3.95
C VAL A 48 10.14 -4.94 -5.45
N LYS A 49 11.12 -4.62 -6.30
CA LYS A 49 11.03 -4.81 -7.76
C LYS A 49 10.74 -6.27 -8.13
N SER A 50 11.41 -7.21 -7.46
CA SER A 50 11.21 -8.65 -7.71
C SER A 50 9.82 -9.15 -7.31
N GLN A 51 9.24 -8.61 -6.24
CA GLN A 51 7.91 -9.00 -5.75
C GLN A 51 6.78 -8.57 -6.70
N PHE A 52 6.96 -7.46 -7.42
CA PHE A 52 5.98 -6.94 -8.36
C PHE A 52 6.04 -7.55 -9.78
N ASN A 53 6.84 -8.62 -9.99
CA ASN A 53 6.79 -9.55 -11.15
C ASN A 53 6.54 -8.90 -12.53
N SER A 54 7.13 -7.73 -12.77
CA SER A 54 6.98 -7.01 -14.03
C SER A 54 8.37 -6.74 -14.58
N SER A 55 8.83 -7.65 -15.45
CA SER A 55 10.01 -7.45 -16.30
C SER A 55 9.91 -6.21 -17.21
N SER A 56 8.76 -5.53 -17.22
CA SER A 56 8.46 -4.30 -17.96
C SER A 56 8.66 -3.00 -17.16
N LEU A 57 8.83 -3.03 -15.83
CA LEU A 57 9.05 -1.81 -15.03
C LEU A 57 10.56 -1.53 -14.89
N SER A 58 11.01 -0.44 -15.50
CA SER A 58 12.38 0.04 -15.39
C SER A 58 12.72 0.48 -13.96
N SER A 59 11.78 1.10 -13.25
CA SER A 59 11.95 1.65 -11.90
C SER A 59 10.88 1.17 -10.90
N VAL A 60 11.18 1.32 -9.61
CA VAL A 60 10.22 1.16 -8.51
C VAL A 60 9.67 2.54 -8.14
N PRO A 61 8.35 2.77 -8.17
CA PRO A 61 7.77 4.06 -7.79
C PRO A 61 7.99 4.34 -6.30
N SER A 62 7.87 5.60 -5.87
CA SER A 62 7.95 5.95 -4.45
C SER A 62 7.00 5.11 -3.59
N PHE A 63 7.45 4.74 -2.39
CA PHE A 63 6.67 3.93 -1.45
C PHE A 63 6.99 4.27 0.00
N THR A 64 6.08 3.92 0.90
CA THR A 64 6.31 4.00 2.34
C THR A 64 6.83 2.66 2.85
N LEU A 65 8.05 2.66 3.38
CA LEU A 65 8.67 1.49 4.02
C LEU A 65 8.30 1.46 5.50
N ARG A 66 7.63 0.38 5.95
CA ARG A 66 7.21 0.14 7.32
C ARG A 66 8.11 -0.90 7.97
N ILE A 67 8.57 -0.61 9.18
CA ILE A 67 9.59 -1.40 9.87
C ILE A 67 9.08 -1.71 11.29
N PRO A 68 8.19 -2.71 11.46
CA PRO A 68 7.54 -2.97 12.75
C PRO A 68 8.52 -3.24 13.90
N GLN A 69 9.66 -3.88 13.60
CA GLN A 69 10.66 -4.23 14.61
C GLN A 69 11.25 -3.01 15.34
N LEU A 70 11.29 -1.83 14.71
CA LEU A 70 11.72 -0.60 15.37
C LEU A 70 10.72 -0.11 16.43
N ILE A 71 9.43 -0.46 16.30
CA ILE A 71 8.44 -0.21 17.36
C ILE A 71 8.77 -1.07 18.58
N THR A 72 9.08 -2.35 18.35
CA THR A 72 9.50 -3.27 19.43
C THR A 72 10.77 -2.78 20.13
N GLU A 73 11.76 -2.30 19.36
CA GLU A 73 12.99 -1.73 19.91
C GLU A 73 12.73 -0.46 20.73
N GLN A 74 11.89 0.46 20.24
CA GLN A 74 11.54 1.67 20.99
C GLN A 74 10.76 1.36 22.28
N ILE A 75 9.87 0.37 22.27
CA ILE A 75 9.20 -0.08 23.50
C ILE A 75 10.22 -0.63 24.51
N SER A 76 11.16 -1.46 24.04
CA SER A 76 12.22 -2.00 24.90
C SER A 76 13.09 -0.88 25.47
N LYS A 77 13.53 0.07 24.63
CA LYS A 77 14.35 1.23 25.03
C LYS A 77 13.66 2.04 26.12
N LEU A 78 12.37 2.35 25.94
CA LEU A 78 11.60 3.12 26.92
C LEU A 78 11.42 2.36 28.24
N ASN A 79 11.03 1.10 28.18
CA ASN A 79 10.86 0.24 29.36
C ASN A 79 12.16 0.13 30.16
N THR A 80 13.28 -0.14 29.49
CA THR A 80 14.60 -0.27 30.14
C THR A 80 15.05 1.05 30.77
N CYS A 81 14.82 2.19 30.11
CA CYS A 81 15.14 3.51 30.66
C CYS A 81 14.36 3.78 31.96
N PHE A 82 13.04 3.55 31.95
CA PHE A 82 12.21 3.68 33.15
C PHE A 82 12.60 2.70 34.26
N GLN A 83 12.81 1.43 33.95
CA GLN A 83 13.26 0.43 34.93
C GLN A 83 14.58 0.82 35.58
N SER A 84 15.52 1.31 34.77
CA SER A 84 16.83 1.76 35.26
C SER A 84 16.69 2.96 36.21
N ALA A 85 15.90 3.96 35.85
CA ALA A 85 15.64 5.12 36.71
C ALA A 85 14.89 4.76 38.00
N ILE A 86 13.86 3.91 37.92
CA ILE A 86 13.09 3.41 39.07
C ILE A 86 14.01 2.68 40.05
N HIS A 87 14.87 1.79 39.54
CA HIS A 87 15.85 1.08 40.36
C HIS A 87 16.89 2.03 40.97
N GLN A 88 17.46 2.93 40.16
CA GLN A 88 18.49 3.89 40.58
C GLN A 88 18.01 4.79 41.73
N TYR A 89 16.77 5.30 41.65
CA TYR A 89 16.21 6.21 42.65
C TYR A 89 15.38 5.50 43.73
N GLN A 90 15.36 4.17 43.73
CA GLN A 90 14.59 3.34 44.67
C GLN A 90 13.12 3.79 44.74
N TYR A 91 12.51 3.99 43.57
CA TYR A 91 11.10 4.32 43.44
C TYR A 91 10.27 3.03 43.49
N SER A 92 9.19 3.02 44.26
CA SER A 92 8.38 1.82 44.51
C SER A 92 7.20 1.65 43.53
N GLY A 93 6.83 2.72 42.82
CA GLY A 93 5.81 2.66 41.76
C GLY A 93 6.36 2.04 40.46
N ASN A 94 5.47 1.46 39.66
CA ASN A 94 5.83 0.81 38.39
C ASN A 94 5.62 1.73 37.19
N PHE A 95 6.30 1.43 36.07
CA PHE A 95 6.06 2.07 34.78
C PHE A 95 4.98 1.34 33.98
N GLN A 96 4.07 2.08 33.36
CA GLN A 96 3.05 1.58 32.44
C GLN A 96 3.05 2.44 31.16
N GLY A 97 3.40 1.81 30.03
CA GLY A 97 3.26 2.43 28.72
C GLY A 97 1.83 2.34 28.20
N ILE A 98 1.33 3.43 27.64
CA ILE A 98 0.02 3.54 26.98
C ILE A 98 0.26 4.03 25.56
N TYR A 99 -0.33 3.37 24.56
CA TYR A 99 -0.20 3.77 23.17
C TYR A 99 -1.43 4.54 22.67
N PRO A 100 -1.34 5.87 22.44
CA PRO A 100 -2.43 6.65 21.88
C PRO A 100 -2.53 6.45 20.36
N ILE A 101 -3.62 5.83 19.90
CA ILE A 101 -3.73 5.42 18.48
C ILE A 101 -3.93 6.59 17.52
N LYS A 102 -4.29 7.77 18.04
CA LYS A 102 -4.32 9.03 17.27
C LYS A 102 -2.99 9.34 16.57
N VAL A 103 -1.87 8.80 17.08
CA VAL A 103 -0.55 8.97 16.46
C VAL A 103 -0.39 8.11 15.21
N ASN A 104 -0.77 6.83 15.27
CA ASN A 104 -0.82 5.95 14.11
C ASN A 104 -1.79 4.79 14.39
N SER A 105 -2.89 4.72 13.66
CA SER A 105 -3.95 3.72 13.88
C SER A 105 -3.82 2.49 12.96
N LEU A 106 -2.74 2.40 12.17
CA LEU A 106 -2.56 1.33 11.21
C LEU A 106 -2.24 -0.02 11.88
N SER A 107 -2.72 -1.10 11.25
CA SER A 107 -2.62 -2.46 11.78
C SER A 107 -1.19 -2.89 12.07
N TYR A 108 -0.22 -2.52 11.21
CA TYR A 108 1.19 -2.89 11.43
C TYR A 108 1.74 -2.31 12.74
N VAL A 109 1.23 -1.17 13.21
CA VAL A 109 1.61 -0.58 14.49
C VAL A 109 0.88 -1.29 15.61
N LEU A 110 -0.45 -1.34 15.54
CA LEU A 110 -1.30 -1.84 16.61
C LEU A 110 -1.05 -3.32 16.92
N GLU A 111 -0.95 -4.15 15.88
CA GLU A 111 -0.65 -5.58 16.03
C GLU A 111 0.76 -5.81 16.57
N THR A 112 1.73 -4.96 16.18
CA THR A 112 3.10 -5.07 16.69
C THR A 112 3.18 -4.76 18.17
N ILE A 113 2.51 -3.69 18.62
CA ILE A 113 2.42 -3.35 20.04
C ILE A 113 1.69 -4.45 20.80
N LYS A 114 0.56 -4.92 20.27
CA LYS A 114 -0.24 -6.00 20.88
C LYS A 114 0.57 -7.28 21.08
N ALA A 115 1.30 -7.70 20.05
CA ALA A 115 2.05 -8.96 20.01
C ALA A 115 3.34 -8.92 20.83
N ASN A 116 4.06 -7.80 20.83
CA ASN A 116 5.40 -7.74 21.44
C ASN A 116 5.41 -7.14 22.86
N SER A 117 4.31 -6.54 23.29
CA SER A 117 4.20 -5.90 24.60
C SER A 117 2.86 -6.20 25.26
N PRO A 118 2.70 -7.37 25.91
CA PRO A 118 1.44 -7.76 26.54
C PRO A 118 0.95 -6.78 27.60
N SER A 119 1.88 -6.10 28.29
CA SER A 119 1.56 -5.12 29.32
C SER A 119 1.18 -3.74 28.77
N TYR A 120 1.50 -3.41 27.51
CA TYR A 120 1.17 -2.09 26.97
C TYR A 120 -0.33 -1.91 26.83
N ALA A 121 -0.83 -0.80 27.35
CA ALA A 121 -2.22 -0.37 27.22
C ALA A 121 -2.41 0.47 25.96
N PHE A 122 -3.66 0.75 25.61
CA PHE A 122 -4.02 1.60 24.47
C PHE A 122 -4.85 2.80 24.92
N GLU A 123 -4.79 3.90 24.18
CA GLU A 123 -5.63 5.08 24.38
C GLU A 123 -6.45 5.38 23.12
N ALA A 124 -7.73 5.70 23.34
CA ALA A 124 -8.66 6.18 22.33
C ALA A 124 -9.19 7.55 22.74
N GLY A 125 -9.12 8.51 21.83
CA GLY A 125 -9.66 9.86 21.97
C GLY A 125 -11.06 10.04 21.37
N THR A 126 -11.58 9.06 20.62
CA THR A 126 -12.89 9.14 19.93
C THR A 126 -13.59 7.78 19.90
N VAL A 127 -14.89 7.79 19.59
CA VAL A 127 -15.69 6.56 19.41
C VAL A 127 -15.14 5.64 18.31
N ASN A 128 -14.66 6.20 17.20
CA ASN A 128 -14.08 5.43 16.09
C ASN A 128 -12.74 4.79 16.48
N GLU A 129 -11.93 5.51 17.25
CA GLU A 129 -10.68 4.95 17.80
C GLU A 129 -10.97 3.81 18.78
N LEU A 130 -12.00 3.96 19.63
CA LEU A 130 -12.45 2.88 20.50
C LEU A 130 -12.89 1.66 19.69
N ASP A 131 -13.64 1.82 18.60
CA ASP A 131 -14.05 0.72 17.73
C ASP A 131 -12.87 -0.08 17.17
N VAL A 132 -11.81 0.62 16.72
CA VAL A 132 -10.58 -0.01 16.26
C VAL A 132 -9.95 -0.85 17.38
N LEU A 133 -9.87 -0.30 18.61
CA LEU A 133 -9.30 -1.01 19.76
C LEU A 133 -10.14 -2.19 20.21
N LEU A 134 -11.47 -2.09 20.21
CA LEU A 134 -12.35 -3.20 20.56
C LEU A 134 -12.19 -4.35 19.53
N SER A 135 -12.08 -4.02 18.25
CA SER A 135 -11.80 -5.01 17.20
C SER A 135 -10.42 -5.66 17.37
N LEU A 136 -9.40 -4.86 17.67
CA LEU A 136 -8.03 -5.34 17.91
C LEU A 136 -7.96 -6.25 19.16
N LEU A 137 -8.68 -5.91 20.23
CA LEU A 137 -8.58 -6.54 21.55
C LEU A 137 -9.70 -7.53 21.87
N ARG A 138 -10.48 -7.93 20.86
CA ARG A 138 -11.57 -8.93 20.99
C ARG A 138 -11.20 -10.20 21.75
N ASP A 139 -9.95 -10.65 21.60
CA ASP A 139 -9.42 -11.87 22.20
C ASP A 139 -8.52 -11.58 23.43
N ASP A 140 -8.35 -10.31 23.81
CA ASP A 140 -7.55 -9.85 24.97
C ASP A 140 -8.26 -8.67 25.67
N LYS A 141 -9.49 -8.91 26.13
CA LYS A 141 -10.35 -7.89 26.76
C LYS A 141 -9.80 -7.34 28.07
N THR A 142 -8.87 -8.05 28.71
CA THR A 142 -8.23 -7.64 29.96
C THR A 142 -7.23 -6.51 29.78
N ARG A 143 -6.76 -6.29 28.56
CA ARG A 143 -5.83 -5.20 28.25
C ARG A 143 -6.51 -3.85 28.43
N MET A 144 -5.85 -2.95 29.13
CA MET A 144 -6.41 -1.64 29.48
C MET A 144 -6.59 -0.75 28.25
N ILE A 145 -7.77 -0.14 28.14
CA ILE A 145 -8.08 0.93 27.19
C ILE A 145 -8.37 2.20 27.99
N MET A 146 -7.61 3.27 27.75
CA MET A 146 -7.85 4.59 28.30
C MET A 146 -8.72 5.39 27.32
N CYS A 147 -9.91 5.81 27.75
CA CYS A 147 -10.81 6.62 26.94
C CYS A 147 -10.67 8.10 27.32
N ASN A 148 -9.94 8.83 26.49
CA ASN A 148 -9.76 10.28 26.55
C ASN A 148 -10.69 10.99 25.55
N GLY A 149 -10.57 12.31 25.48
CA GLY A 149 -11.30 13.17 24.54
C GLY A 149 -12.69 13.53 25.03
N VAL A 150 -13.41 14.30 24.20
CA VAL A 150 -14.79 14.68 24.48
C VAL A 150 -15.69 13.48 24.26
N LYS A 151 -16.44 13.09 25.28
CA LYS A 151 -17.37 11.95 25.22
C LYS A 151 -18.80 12.46 25.13
N ASP A 152 -19.36 12.36 23.93
CA ASP A 152 -20.79 12.56 23.70
C ASP A 152 -21.60 11.32 24.11
N SER A 153 -22.91 11.35 23.88
CA SER A 153 -23.80 10.22 24.21
C SER A 153 -23.37 8.92 23.54
N ASP A 154 -22.99 8.99 22.26
CA ASP A 154 -22.66 7.82 21.46
C ASP A 154 -21.36 7.18 21.95
N TYR A 155 -20.36 8.00 22.29
CA TYR A 155 -19.13 7.52 22.88
C TYR A 155 -19.36 6.92 24.28
N ILE A 156 -20.16 7.55 25.14
CA ILE A 156 -20.51 7.02 26.47
C ILE A 156 -21.26 5.69 26.35
N ASP A 157 -22.23 5.57 25.43
CA ASP A 157 -22.97 4.33 25.20
C ASP A 157 -22.07 3.22 24.67
N LYS A 158 -21.11 3.55 23.79
CA LYS A 158 -20.11 2.59 23.33
C LYS A 158 -19.23 2.10 24.46
N ILE A 159 -18.74 3.01 25.31
CA ILE A 159 -17.94 2.66 26.50
C ILE A 159 -18.75 1.75 27.43
N ARG A 160 -20.01 2.08 27.69
CA ARG A 160 -20.91 1.28 28.53
C ARG A 160 -21.10 -0.13 27.97
N GLY A 161 -21.34 -0.25 26.65
CA GLY A 161 -21.44 -1.54 25.97
C GLY A 161 -20.16 -2.36 26.11
N ALA A 162 -19.00 -1.75 25.86
CA ALA A 162 -17.70 -2.43 25.97
C ALA A 162 -17.38 -2.86 27.42
N LEU A 163 -17.70 -2.06 28.42
CA LEU A 163 -17.57 -2.46 29.83
C LEU A 163 -18.44 -3.68 30.16
N ASN A 164 -19.70 -3.69 29.70
CA ASN A 164 -20.61 -4.84 29.87
C ASN A 164 -20.09 -6.10 29.13
N ASP A 165 -19.41 -5.92 28.01
CA ASP A 165 -18.77 -7.00 27.25
C ASP A 165 -17.45 -7.49 27.89
N GLY A 166 -17.03 -6.90 29.01
CA GLY A 166 -15.87 -7.31 29.81
C GLY A 166 -14.54 -6.66 29.42
N TYR A 167 -14.55 -5.60 28.61
CA TYR A 167 -13.32 -4.86 28.30
C TYR A 167 -12.86 -4.02 29.50
N SER A 168 -11.56 -4.02 29.79
CA SER A 168 -10.98 -3.19 30.85
C SER A 168 -10.80 -1.74 30.39
N ILE A 169 -11.78 -0.89 30.64
CA ILE A 169 -11.75 0.53 30.26
C ILE A 169 -11.51 1.43 31.47
N VAL A 170 -10.64 2.43 31.31
CA VAL A 170 -10.47 3.57 32.21
C VAL A 170 -11.05 4.81 31.53
N ILE A 171 -11.98 5.49 32.20
CA ILE A 171 -12.70 6.65 31.64
C ILE A 171 -12.09 7.93 32.21
N SER A 172 -11.52 8.75 31.33
CA SER A 172 -10.95 10.04 31.69
C SER A 172 -12.05 11.09 31.81
N LEU A 173 -12.25 11.67 33.00
CA LEU A 173 -13.22 12.73 33.23
C LEU A 173 -12.64 14.09 32.82
N GLU A 174 -13.20 14.69 31.77
CA GLU A 174 -12.67 15.95 31.20
C GLU A 174 -13.60 17.16 31.39
N SER A 175 -14.88 16.95 31.68
CA SER A 175 -15.84 18.04 31.93
C SER A 175 -16.90 17.68 32.99
N CYS A 176 -17.53 18.69 33.60
CA CYS A 176 -18.60 18.48 34.59
C CYS A 176 -19.85 17.81 33.99
N SER A 177 -20.23 18.20 32.76
CA SER A 177 -21.44 17.68 32.11
C SER A 177 -21.29 16.18 31.82
N GLU A 178 -20.20 15.84 31.13
CA GLU A 178 -19.86 14.45 30.78
C GLU A 178 -19.74 13.56 32.01
N SER A 179 -19.06 14.03 33.07
CA SER A 179 -18.88 13.26 34.30
C SER A 179 -20.21 12.91 34.97
N THR A 180 -21.19 13.82 34.92
CA THR A 180 -22.52 13.54 35.50
C THR A 180 -23.20 12.42 34.71
N THR A 181 -23.19 12.51 33.38
CA THR A 181 -23.77 11.49 32.48
C THR A 181 -23.11 10.13 32.65
N ILE A 182 -21.77 10.06 32.73
CA ILE A 182 -21.04 8.80 32.96
C ILE A 182 -21.47 8.15 34.28
N LEU A 183 -21.54 8.92 35.36
CA LEU A 183 -21.92 8.43 36.68
C LEU A 183 -23.41 8.02 36.78
N ASP A 184 -24.27 8.53 35.89
CA ASP A 184 -25.68 8.17 35.84
C ASP A 184 -25.95 6.93 34.97
N LEU A 185 -25.18 6.72 33.90
CA LEU A 185 -25.44 5.67 32.91
C LEU A 185 -24.62 4.39 33.11
N ILE A 186 -23.45 4.48 33.75
CA ILE A 186 -22.53 3.35 33.92
C ILE A 186 -22.60 2.84 35.35
N ASP A 187 -22.74 1.51 35.49
CA ASP A 187 -22.76 0.83 36.79
C ASP A 187 -21.48 1.14 37.57
N HIS A 188 -21.64 1.54 38.83
CA HIS A 188 -20.54 1.89 39.73
C HIS A 188 -19.53 0.74 39.90
N ASP A 189 -19.95 -0.51 39.78
CA ASP A 189 -19.05 -1.66 39.89
C ASP A 189 -18.10 -1.81 38.70
N LEU A 190 -18.48 -1.27 37.55
CA LEU A 190 -17.66 -1.29 36.32
C LEU A 190 -16.76 -0.05 36.20
N LEU A 191 -16.99 1.00 37.00
CA LEU A 191 -16.27 2.26 36.89
C LEU A 191 -14.78 2.14 37.29
N LYS A 192 -13.91 2.52 36.36
CA LYS A 192 -12.54 2.93 36.62
C LYS A 192 -12.35 4.32 36.02
N LEU A 193 -12.04 5.30 36.86
CA LEU A 193 -12.03 6.71 36.50
C LEU A 193 -10.61 7.30 36.59
N ALA A 194 -10.32 8.20 35.66
CA ALA A 194 -9.17 9.09 35.73
C ALA A 194 -9.64 10.55 35.79
N LEU A 195 -8.97 11.40 36.56
CA LEU A 195 -9.25 12.83 36.59
C LEU A 195 -8.27 13.57 35.68
N ARG A 196 -8.72 14.05 34.52
CA ARG A 196 -7.89 14.85 33.63
C ARG A 196 -7.94 16.31 34.05
N ILE A 197 -6.82 16.87 34.46
CA ILE A 197 -6.70 18.30 34.79
C ILE A 197 -5.97 19.05 33.68
N LYS A 198 -6.29 20.34 33.53
CA LYS A 198 -5.55 21.19 32.61
C LYS A 198 -4.07 21.29 33.01
N PRO A 199 -3.12 21.25 32.06
CA PRO A 199 -1.70 21.42 32.32
C PRO A 199 -1.38 22.90 32.55
N TYR A 200 -1.68 23.44 33.75
CA TYR A 200 -1.43 24.85 34.07
C TYR A 200 0.05 25.27 33.92
N PRO A 201 1.03 24.44 34.33
CA PRO A 201 2.42 24.62 33.94
C PRO A 201 2.59 24.67 32.43
N THR A 202 3.09 25.80 31.91
CA THR A 202 3.53 25.87 30.52
C THR A 202 4.93 25.26 30.41
N VAL A 203 5.04 24.15 29.70
CA VAL A 203 6.32 23.55 29.31
C VAL A 203 6.62 24.01 27.89
N LYS A 204 7.81 24.57 27.64
CA LYS A 204 8.17 24.93 26.26
C LYS A 204 8.19 23.65 25.41
N SER A 205 7.28 23.60 24.46
CA SER A 205 7.17 22.56 23.44
C SER A 205 7.31 23.19 22.07
N HIS A 206 7.80 22.43 21.08
CA HIS A 206 7.89 22.91 19.70
C HIS A 206 6.50 23.29 19.11
N TRP A 207 5.42 22.75 19.67
CA TRP A 207 4.03 22.88 19.20
C TRP A 207 3.14 23.68 20.17
N GLY A 208 3.58 24.90 20.48
CA GLY A 208 3.22 25.72 21.66
C GLY A 208 1.77 26.18 21.87
N SER A 209 0.74 25.51 21.33
CA SER A 209 -0.68 25.86 21.55
C SER A 209 -1.48 24.83 22.38
N SER A 210 -0.87 23.69 22.75
CA SER A 210 -1.59 22.57 23.40
C SER A 210 -1.54 22.56 24.95
N SER A 211 -0.71 23.41 25.56
CA SER A 211 -0.45 23.47 27.00
C SER A 211 -0.94 24.77 27.66
N GLY A 212 -1.07 24.79 28.99
CA GLY A 212 -1.47 25.97 29.75
C GLY A 212 -2.97 26.08 30.04
N ARG A 213 -3.38 27.23 30.60
CA ARG A 213 -4.76 27.51 31.03
C ARG A 213 -5.79 27.41 29.91
N ASP A 214 -5.39 27.78 28.70
CA ASP A 214 -6.26 27.86 27.52
C ASP A 214 -6.33 26.54 26.74
N SER A 215 -5.70 25.46 27.26
CA SER A 215 -5.84 24.13 26.68
C SER A 215 -7.31 23.72 26.55
N LYS A 216 -7.66 23.12 25.41
CA LYS A 216 -9.03 22.70 25.07
C LYS A 216 -9.54 21.56 25.98
N PHE A 217 -8.64 20.74 26.52
CA PHE A 217 -8.97 19.50 27.20
C PHE A 217 -8.61 19.54 28.69
N GLY A 218 -9.35 18.76 29.48
CA GLY A 218 -9.16 18.63 30.92
C GLY A 218 -9.94 19.65 31.76
N LEU A 219 -10.19 19.26 33.01
CA LEU A 219 -10.89 20.02 34.02
C LEU A 219 -10.06 21.25 34.41
N SER A 220 -10.66 22.42 34.30
CA SER A 220 -10.12 23.61 34.95
C SER A 220 -10.21 23.45 36.48
N ILE A 221 -9.42 24.19 37.27
CA ILE A 221 -9.38 24.00 38.75
C ILE A 221 -10.76 24.10 39.40
N HIS A 222 -11.62 24.99 38.91
CA HIS A 222 -12.97 25.14 39.48
C HIS A 222 -13.87 23.94 39.15
N GLU A 223 -13.76 23.37 37.94
CA GLU A 223 -14.45 22.15 37.56
C GLU A 223 -13.89 20.94 38.30
N PHE A 224 -12.57 20.85 38.44
CA PHE A 224 -11.89 19.80 39.20
C PHE A 224 -12.42 19.73 40.64
N LYS A 225 -12.54 20.87 41.32
CA LYS A 225 -13.16 20.96 42.65
C LYS A 225 -14.64 20.53 42.65
N ARG A 226 -15.40 20.89 41.62
CA ARG A 226 -16.82 20.47 41.48
C ARG A 226 -16.93 18.96 41.29
N ILE A 227 -16.06 18.36 40.49
CA ILE A 227 -16.01 16.91 40.26
C ILE A 227 -15.63 16.16 41.54
N ILE A 228 -14.63 16.62 42.29
CA ILE A 228 -14.29 16.03 43.60
C ILE A 228 -15.53 15.99 44.51
N ASN A 229 -16.25 17.11 44.64
CA ASN A 229 -17.47 17.16 45.44
C ASN A 229 -18.59 16.25 44.89
N LEU A 230 -18.70 16.12 43.57
CA LEU A 230 -19.67 15.23 42.93
C LEU A 230 -19.36 13.75 43.25
N LEU A 231 -18.11 13.35 43.09
CA LEU A 231 -17.64 11.98 43.38
C LEU A 231 -17.81 11.63 44.86
N GLU A 232 -17.56 12.58 45.76
CA GLU A 232 -17.81 12.42 47.18
C GLU A 232 -19.30 12.23 47.49
N LYS A 233 -20.18 13.09 46.94
CA LYS A 233 -21.63 12.98 47.12
C LYS A 233 -22.20 11.67 46.58
N ARG A 234 -21.62 11.15 45.50
CA ARG A 234 -22.02 9.88 44.88
C ARG A 234 -21.37 8.65 45.53
N GLY A 235 -20.42 8.84 46.44
CA GLY A 235 -19.76 7.74 47.15
C GLY A 235 -18.84 6.88 46.27
N VAL A 236 -18.27 7.46 45.19
CA VAL A 236 -17.47 6.74 44.19
C VAL A 236 -16.00 7.22 44.12
N LYS A 237 -15.49 7.81 45.20
CA LYS A 237 -14.08 8.29 45.26
C LYS A 237 -13.08 7.16 45.04
N ASP A 238 -13.40 5.96 45.48
CA ASP A 238 -12.63 4.72 45.32
C ASP A 238 -12.59 4.22 43.86
N LYS A 239 -13.46 4.72 42.97
CA LYS A 239 -13.43 4.39 41.54
C LYS A 239 -12.40 5.19 40.76
N VAL A 240 -11.88 6.28 41.33
CA VAL A 240 -10.79 7.05 40.72
C VAL A 240 -9.45 6.37 40.99
N ILE A 241 -8.80 5.92 39.91
CA ILE A 241 -7.53 5.20 39.97
C ILE A 241 -6.35 6.01 39.47
N ALA A 242 -6.59 7.09 38.71
CA ALA A 242 -5.54 7.90 38.10
C ALA A 242 -5.86 9.40 38.12
N ILE A 243 -4.82 10.22 38.15
CA ILE A 243 -4.88 11.64 37.77
C ILE A 243 -4.03 11.83 36.50
N HIS A 244 -4.56 12.57 35.54
CA HIS A 244 -3.95 12.72 34.22
C HIS A 244 -3.77 14.20 33.86
N ALA A 245 -2.65 14.55 33.24
CA ALA A 245 -2.48 15.82 32.55
C ALA A 245 -1.56 15.62 31.34
N HIS A 246 -1.77 16.39 30.29
CA HIS A 246 -0.97 16.31 29.07
C HIS A 246 -0.18 17.61 28.87
N PRO A 247 1.15 17.64 29.05
CA PRO A 247 1.96 18.85 28.99
C PRO A 247 2.22 19.36 27.56
N GLY A 248 1.85 18.56 26.54
CA GLY A 248 2.10 18.84 25.13
C GLY A 248 2.98 17.76 24.47
N SER A 249 3.19 17.88 23.16
CA SER A 249 4.09 16.99 22.40
C SER A 249 5.50 17.59 22.30
N GLN A 250 6.53 16.74 22.20
CA GLN A 250 7.91 17.18 21.94
C GLN A 250 8.49 18.11 23.02
N ILE A 251 8.54 17.64 24.27
CA ILE A 251 9.10 18.35 25.42
C ILE A 251 10.61 18.27 25.39
N ILE A 252 11.26 19.41 25.17
CA ILE A 252 12.72 19.56 25.20
C ILE A 252 13.20 20.33 26.44
N ASP A 253 12.29 21.02 27.13
CA ASP A 253 12.56 21.83 28.33
C ASP A 253 12.42 20.98 29.60
N ILE A 254 13.57 20.51 30.11
CA ILE A 254 13.65 19.65 31.29
C ILE A 254 13.22 20.38 32.58
N ASP A 255 13.49 21.68 32.70
CA ASP A 255 13.05 22.47 33.85
C ASP A 255 11.53 22.64 33.85
N GLY A 256 10.95 22.89 32.67
CA GLY A 256 9.51 22.89 32.46
C GLY A 256 8.88 21.55 32.81
N LEU A 257 9.48 20.43 32.39
CA LEU A 257 9.06 19.08 32.77
C LEU A 257 9.05 18.89 34.29
N ARG A 258 10.13 19.29 34.98
CA ARG A 258 10.23 19.19 36.45
C ARG A 258 9.08 19.92 37.13
N PHE A 259 8.80 21.17 36.71
CA PHE A 259 7.71 21.96 37.26
C PHE A 259 6.34 21.32 36.99
N PHE A 260 6.13 20.73 35.82
CA PHE A 260 4.93 19.98 35.48
C PHE A 260 4.74 18.74 36.38
N VAL A 261 5.79 17.95 36.59
CA VAL A 261 5.75 16.76 37.45
C VAL A 261 5.44 17.15 38.91
N LEU A 262 6.09 18.19 39.43
CA LEU A 262 5.80 18.77 40.76
C LEU A 262 4.34 19.18 40.88
N TYR A 263 3.80 19.85 39.86
CA TYR A 263 2.43 20.32 39.86
C TYR A 263 1.42 19.17 40.01
N LEU A 264 1.57 18.13 39.18
CA LEU A 264 0.66 16.98 39.17
C LEU A 264 0.79 16.11 40.43
N SER A 265 2.04 15.89 40.90
CA SER A 265 2.34 15.13 42.12
C SER A 265 1.69 15.73 43.37
N ASN A 266 1.71 17.06 43.50
CA ASN A 266 1.06 17.74 44.62
C ASN A 266 -0.47 17.58 44.61
N ARG A 267 -1.09 17.47 43.42
CA ARG A 267 -2.54 17.25 43.27
C ARG A 267 -2.92 15.80 43.55
N TYR A 268 -2.06 14.86 43.17
CA TYR A 268 -2.17 13.46 43.59
C TYR A 268 -2.19 13.35 45.13
N LEU A 269 -1.24 13.99 45.83
CA LEU A 269 -1.19 13.99 47.29
C LEU A 269 -2.42 14.65 47.93
N GLU A 270 -2.91 15.74 47.35
CA GLU A 270 -4.14 16.41 47.78
C GLU A 270 -5.35 15.46 47.70
N LEU A 271 -5.52 14.76 46.58
CA LEU A 271 -6.59 13.76 46.41
C LEU A 271 -6.43 12.60 47.40
N LYS A 272 -5.21 12.08 47.62
CA LYS A 272 -4.97 11.04 48.64
C LYS A 272 -5.45 11.49 50.03
N ARG A 273 -5.14 12.72 50.44
CA ARG A 273 -5.60 13.31 51.72
C ARG A 273 -7.12 13.48 51.79
N LEU A 274 -7.79 13.69 50.65
CA LEU A 274 -9.25 13.75 50.55
C LEU A 274 -9.94 12.37 50.53
N GLY A 275 -9.18 11.28 50.71
CA GLY A 275 -9.70 9.92 50.86
C GLY A 275 -9.90 9.15 49.54
N PHE A 276 -9.19 9.52 48.48
CA PHE A 276 -9.16 8.76 47.23
C PHE A 276 -8.22 7.55 47.35
N THR A 277 -8.68 6.49 48.01
CA THR A 277 -7.84 5.36 48.45
C THR A 277 -7.21 4.57 47.29
N ASN A 278 -7.94 4.37 46.19
CA ASN A 278 -7.50 3.58 45.04
C ASN A 278 -6.73 4.36 43.97
N LEU A 279 -6.52 5.67 44.16
CA LEU A 279 -5.73 6.51 43.27
C LEU A 279 -4.26 6.09 43.33
N ASN A 280 -3.82 5.15 42.49
CA ASN A 280 -2.46 4.59 42.57
C ASN A 280 -1.62 4.91 41.34
N ASN A 281 -2.10 5.79 40.45
CA ASN A 281 -1.46 6.07 39.18
C ASN A 281 -1.43 7.59 38.91
N ILE A 282 -0.35 8.06 38.30
CA ILE A 282 -0.27 9.38 37.69
C ILE A 282 0.06 9.19 36.21
N ASP A 283 -0.77 9.78 35.36
CA ASP A 283 -0.60 9.79 33.92
C ASP A 283 -0.09 11.16 33.47
N PHE A 284 1.15 11.18 32.98
CA PHE A 284 1.82 12.40 32.52
C PHE A 284 1.55 12.69 31.04
N GLY A 285 0.70 11.90 30.39
CA GLY A 285 0.43 12.01 28.96
C GLY A 285 1.65 11.67 28.12
N GLY A 286 1.74 12.29 26.95
CA GLY A 286 2.85 12.11 26.03
C GLY A 286 3.95 13.16 26.24
N GLY A 287 4.66 13.46 25.16
CA GLY A 287 5.62 14.56 25.14
C GLY A 287 7.08 14.16 25.16
N ILE A 288 7.41 12.86 25.22
CA ILE A 288 8.78 12.40 24.99
C ILE A 288 9.25 12.88 23.61
N PRO A 289 10.40 13.57 23.51
CA PRO A 289 10.88 14.14 22.26
C PRO A 289 11.51 13.08 21.35
N ILE A 290 11.47 13.33 20.04
CA ILE A 290 12.27 12.66 19.01
C ILE A 290 13.26 13.66 18.40
N ASN A 291 14.53 13.28 18.26
CA ASN A 291 15.59 14.09 17.69
C ASN A 291 15.50 14.12 16.15
N TYR A 292 14.54 14.86 15.62
CA TYR A 292 14.33 14.99 14.17
C TYR A 292 15.49 15.69 13.46
N ASP A 293 16.12 16.68 14.08
CA ASP A 293 17.12 17.55 13.43
C ASP A 293 18.56 17.28 13.86
N ASN A 294 18.79 16.20 14.64
CA ASN A 294 20.09 15.84 15.20
C ASN A 294 20.72 16.93 16.10
N ARG A 295 19.94 17.90 16.60
CA ARG A 295 20.43 18.98 17.48
C ARG A 295 20.06 18.81 18.95
N LEU A 296 19.34 17.74 19.30
CA LEU A 296 19.11 17.37 20.70
C LEU A 296 20.27 16.50 21.23
N PRO A 297 20.59 16.58 22.53
CA PRO A 297 21.54 15.68 23.17
C PRO A 297 21.10 14.21 23.03
N SER A 298 22.07 13.30 22.92
CA SER A 298 21.81 11.87 22.78
C SER A 298 21.19 11.23 24.02
N ASP A 299 21.38 11.84 25.18
CA ASP A 299 20.86 11.43 26.48
C ASP A 299 19.52 12.10 26.83
N ILE A 300 18.85 12.79 25.89
CA ILE A 300 17.60 13.53 26.16
C ILE A 300 16.49 12.63 26.74
N LEU A 301 16.39 11.38 26.28
CA LEU A 301 15.44 10.41 26.83
C LEU A 301 15.77 10.08 28.29
N ASP A 302 17.04 9.79 28.57
CA ASP A 302 17.50 9.48 29.92
C ASP A 302 17.27 10.67 30.87
N ASN A 303 17.56 11.89 30.41
CA ASN A 303 17.33 13.12 31.17
C ASN A 303 15.85 13.37 31.41
N TYR A 304 14.98 13.12 30.43
CA TYR A 304 13.52 13.19 30.60
C TYR A 304 13.04 12.21 31.68
N VAL A 305 13.40 10.93 31.55
CA VAL A 305 12.94 9.86 32.44
C VAL A 305 13.50 10.03 33.86
N LYS A 306 14.81 10.32 33.98
CA LYS A 306 15.45 10.55 35.29
C LYS A 306 14.84 11.75 36.00
N THR A 307 14.64 12.87 35.29
CA THR A 307 13.99 14.07 35.85
C THR A 307 12.60 13.73 36.37
N LEU A 308 11.79 13.00 35.60
CA LEU A 308 10.45 12.61 36.00
C LEU A 308 10.46 11.74 37.26
N VAL A 309 11.22 10.64 37.26
CA VAL A 309 11.26 9.68 38.38
C VAL A 309 11.86 10.31 39.64
N LEU A 310 12.96 11.06 39.50
CA LEU A 310 13.60 11.74 40.62
C LEU A 310 12.67 12.77 41.24
N THR A 311 12.01 13.59 40.41
CA THR A 311 11.08 14.61 40.91
C THR A 311 9.90 13.97 41.66
N LEU A 312 9.38 12.84 41.18
CA LEU A 312 8.36 12.08 41.89
C LEU A 312 8.85 11.53 43.23
N LYS A 313 10.05 10.93 43.26
CA LYS A 313 10.67 10.41 44.47
C LYS A 313 10.91 11.51 45.52
N GLU A 314 11.33 12.69 45.09
CA GLU A 314 11.54 13.86 45.95
C GLU A 314 10.22 14.42 46.49
N THR A 315 9.15 14.40 45.68
CA THR A 315 7.86 15.01 46.04
C THR A 315 6.98 14.08 46.87
N ILE A 316 6.99 12.77 46.58
CA ILE A 316 6.14 11.75 47.22
C ILE A 316 7.04 10.86 48.06
N THR A 317 7.10 11.18 49.35
CA THR A 317 7.95 10.50 50.34
C THR A 317 7.57 9.02 50.51
N ASP A 318 8.49 8.22 51.03
CA ASP A 318 8.26 6.76 51.24
C ASP A 318 7.17 6.44 52.28
N SER A 319 6.72 7.42 53.07
CA SER A 319 5.55 7.26 53.94
C SER A 319 4.22 7.31 53.19
N ASP A 320 4.22 7.82 51.95
CA ASP A 320 3.06 7.85 51.07
C ASP A 320 3.17 6.74 50.01
N VAL A 321 2.04 6.26 49.49
CA VAL A 321 2.04 5.32 48.36
C VAL A 321 2.53 6.04 47.11
N GLN A 322 3.72 5.68 46.63
CA GLN A 322 4.26 6.18 45.37
C GLN A 322 3.44 5.61 44.20
N PRO A 323 2.90 6.49 43.32
CA PRO A 323 2.05 6.05 42.24
C PRO A 323 2.82 5.32 41.13
N ASN A 324 2.12 4.47 40.38
CA ASN A 324 2.62 4.04 39.08
C ASN A 324 2.69 5.22 38.11
N ILE A 325 3.69 5.19 37.25
CA ILE A 325 3.98 6.21 36.23
C ILE A 325 3.38 5.75 34.92
N TRP A 326 2.38 6.46 34.42
CA TRP A 326 1.76 6.20 33.12
C TRP A 326 2.24 7.23 32.10
N ILE A 327 2.62 6.76 30.90
CA ILE A 327 3.10 7.60 29.80
C ILE A 327 2.45 7.19 28.48
N GLU A 328 1.94 8.17 27.74
CA GLU A 328 1.34 8.05 26.41
C GLU A 328 2.37 8.32 25.29
N ALA A 329 3.41 7.49 25.18
CA ALA A 329 4.61 7.74 24.36
C ALA A 329 4.43 7.51 22.83
N GLY A 330 3.29 7.88 22.23
CA GLY A 330 2.95 7.48 20.86
C GLY A 330 3.97 7.89 19.78
N ARG A 331 4.37 9.18 19.75
CA ARG A 331 5.35 9.70 18.77
C ARG A 331 6.70 9.00 18.90
N PHE A 332 7.18 8.85 20.14
CA PHE A 332 8.47 8.23 20.43
C PHE A 332 8.54 6.78 19.91
N LEU A 333 7.46 6.01 20.11
CA LEU A 333 7.41 4.61 19.69
C LEU A 333 7.33 4.42 18.17
N THR A 334 6.71 5.37 17.45
CA THR A 334 6.34 5.14 16.05
C THR A 334 7.11 5.95 15.03
N ALA A 335 7.69 7.11 15.39
CA ALA A 335 8.40 7.94 14.42
C ALA A 335 9.47 7.16 13.62
N PRO A 336 10.36 6.35 14.24
CA PRO A 336 11.36 5.54 13.51
C PRO A 336 10.77 4.44 12.62
N SER A 337 9.56 3.97 12.90
CA SER A 337 8.99 2.76 12.31
C SER A 337 8.56 2.90 10.84
N SER A 338 8.73 4.08 10.26
CA SER A 338 8.35 4.36 8.89
C SER A 338 9.31 5.33 8.22
N LEU A 339 9.61 5.04 6.96
CA LEU A 339 10.42 5.85 6.06
C LEU A 339 9.69 6.03 4.73
N ILE A 340 9.94 7.12 4.03
CA ILE A 340 9.47 7.32 2.66
C ILE A 340 10.65 7.11 1.72
N ILE A 341 10.48 6.20 0.78
CA ILE A 341 11.42 6.01 -0.32
C ILE A 341 10.90 6.83 -1.49
N VAL A 342 11.64 7.87 -1.85
CA VAL A 342 11.27 8.80 -2.92
C VAL A 342 12.06 8.45 -4.16
N GLU A 343 11.36 8.06 -5.22
CA GLU A 343 11.89 8.02 -6.57
C GLU A 343 11.97 9.44 -7.12
N THR A 344 13.16 9.93 -7.47
CA THR A 344 13.31 11.20 -8.19
C THR A 344 13.31 10.99 -9.70
N ILE A 345 12.73 11.94 -10.42
CA ILE A 345 12.47 11.85 -11.87
C ILE A 345 13.24 12.88 -12.69
N ALA A 346 13.73 13.95 -12.05
CA ALA A 346 14.49 15.00 -12.72
C ALA A 346 15.37 15.78 -11.72
N LEU A 347 16.44 16.37 -12.25
CA LEU A 347 17.26 17.38 -11.61
C LEU A 347 17.19 18.66 -12.45
N TYR A 348 16.79 19.76 -11.83
CA TYR A 348 16.84 21.10 -12.41
C TYR A 348 17.96 21.91 -11.76
N SER A 349 18.58 22.76 -12.57
CA SER A 349 19.58 23.73 -12.14
C SER A 349 18.98 25.12 -12.25
N ILE A 350 19.16 25.95 -11.23
CA ILE A 350 18.73 27.36 -11.25
C ILE A 350 19.57 28.16 -12.25
N PHE A 351 20.86 27.86 -12.34
CA PHE A 351 21.79 28.54 -13.23
C PHE A 351 22.17 27.66 -14.44
N PRO A 352 22.55 28.27 -15.58
CA PRO A 352 23.00 27.54 -16.76
C PRO A 352 24.25 26.66 -16.52
N SER A 353 24.38 25.61 -17.34
CA SER A 353 25.60 24.79 -17.43
C SER A 353 26.75 25.60 -18.05
N GLU A 354 27.95 25.44 -17.49
CA GLU A 354 29.12 26.35 -17.59
C GLU A 354 29.39 27.03 -18.95
N GLU A 355 29.58 28.36 -18.90
CA GLU A 355 30.32 29.15 -19.89
C GLU A 355 31.53 29.83 -19.22
N SER A 356 32.54 30.20 -20.01
CA SER A 356 33.87 30.64 -19.56
C SER A 356 33.86 31.77 -18.52
N LEU A 357 34.44 31.50 -17.34
CA LEU A 357 34.70 32.47 -16.24
C LEU A 357 35.52 33.70 -16.68
N ASN A 358 36.26 33.62 -17.79
CA ASN A 358 37.24 34.63 -18.18
C ASN A 358 36.61 36.01 -18.42
N ASP A 359 35.36 36.09 -18.85
CA ASP A 359 34.70 37.35 -19.19
C ASP A 359 34.31 38.17 -17.94
N HIS A 360 34.21 37.54 -16.77
CA HIS A 360 33.70 38.15 -15.54
C HIS A 360 34.73 38.23 -14.40
N LYS A 361 35.91 37.64 -14.58
CA LYS A 361 36.92 37.48 -13.53
C LYS A 361 37.33 38.79 -12.83
N ALA A 362 37.55 39.85 -13.61
CA ALA A 362 37.97 41.15 -13.05
C ALA A 362 36.88 41.79 -12.17
N MET A 363 35.61 41.68 -12.58
CA MET A 363 34.47 42.21 -11.84
C MET A 363 34.26 41.44 -10.53
N ILE A 364 34.32 40.10 -10.59
CA ILE A 364 34.22 39.25 -9.39
C ILE A 364 35.37 39.57 -8.42
N SER A 365 36.61 39.66 -8.88
CA SER A 365 37.75 40.03 -8.02
C SER A 365 37.54 41.37 -7.32
N SER A 366 37.09 42.39 -8.05
CA SER A 366 36.80 43.72 -7.48
C SER A 366 35.69 43.68 -6.42
N MET A 367 34.65 42.86 -6.63
CA MET A 367 33.60 42.66 -5.63
C MET A 367 34.12 41.90 -4.41
N LEU A 368 34.90 40.85 -4.61
CA LEU A 368 35.47 40.07 -3.53
C LEU A 368 36.40 40.90 -2.65
N GLU A 369 37.20 41.83 -3.20
CA GLU A 369 38.06 42.73 -2.42
C GLU A 369 37.30 43.52 -1.33
N LYS A 370 36.01 43.78 -1.53
CA LYS A 370 35.14 44.46 -0.54
C LYS A 370 34.81 43.58 0.68
N ILE A 371 34.98 42.27 0.57
CA ILE A 371 34.81 41.31 1.67
C ILE A 371 36.15 41.16 2.39
N THR A 372 36.41 42.00 3.39
CA THR A 372 37.63 41.92 4.22
C THR A 372 37.43 41.11 5.50
N HIS A 373 36.19 41.02 5.98
CA HIS A 373 35.75 40.14 7.06
C HIS A 373 34.40 39.50 6.67
N PRO A 374 33.96 38.43 7.35
CA PRO A 374 32.70 37.75 7.02
C PRO A 374 31.45 38.64 7.07
N SER A 375 31.37 39.57 8.04
CA SER A 375 30.26 40.53 8.11
C SER A 375 30.28 41.58 6.99
N SER A 376 31.40 41.76 6.30
CA SER A 376 31.53 42.68 5.16
C SER A 376 30.84 42.18 3.90
N ILE A 377 30.29 40.96 3.91
CA ILE A 377 29.45 40.42 2.83
C ILE A 377 28.23 41.32 2.55
N LEU A 378 27.75 42.04 3.57
CA LEU A 378 26.66 43.02 3.45
C LEU A 378 26.99 44.20 2.53
N ASN A 379 28.28 44.51 2.35
CA ASN A 379 28.71 45.54 1.40
C ASN A 379 28.38 45.18 -0.05
N LEU A 380 28.04 43.91 -0.31
CA LEU A 380 27.58 43.44 -1.61
C LEU A 380 26.06 43.49 -1.78
N PHE A 381 25.29 43.82 -0.74
CA PHE A 381 23.82 43.80 -0.77
C PHE A 381 23.25 44.57 -1.97
N SER A 382 23.62 45.85 -2.12
CA SER A 382 23.14 46.69 -3.22
C SER A 382 23.52 46.12 -4.60
N HIS A 383 24.74 45.59 -4.73
CA HIS A 383 25.22 45.03 -5.99
C HIS A 383 24.48 43.72 -6.32
N TRP A 384 24.18 42.91 -5.31
CA TRP A 384 23.41 41.68 -5.44
C TRP A 384 21.97 41.98 -5.88
N THR A 385 21.30 42.94 -5.24
CA THR A 385 19.95 43.37 -5.60
C THR A 385 19.88 43.92 -7.03
N GLU A 386 20.90 44.69 -7.45
CA GLU A 386 21.02 45.18 -8.83
C GLU A 386 21.16 44.03 -9.83
N LEU A 387 21.97 43.00 -9.52
CA LEU A 387 22.13 41.82 -10.39
C LEU A 387 20.83 40.99 -10.48
N GLN A 388 20.04 40.89 -9.41
CA GLN A 388 18.78 40.14 -9.41
C GLN A 388 17.66 40.82 -10.20
N SER A 389 17.76 42.13 -10.45
CA SER A 389 16.67 42.95 -11.00
C SER A 389 16.95 43.29 -12.46
N PRO A 390 16.53 42.45 -13.44
CA PRO A 390 16.64 42.82 -14.85
C PRO A 390 15.83 44.09 -15.12
N THR A 391 16.37 44.98 -15.95
CA THR A 391 15.64 46.18 -16.38
C THR A 391 14.58 45.82 -17.41
N ILE A 392 13.54 46.65 -17.56
CA ILE A 392 12.48 46.44 -18.57
C ILE A 392 13.06 46.29 -19.99
N ASP A 393 14.19 46.94 -20.26
CA ASP A 393 14.87 46.92 -21.56
C ASP A 393 15.90 45.78 -21.71
N SER A 394 16.14 44.97 -20.67
CA SER A 394 17.12 43.88 -20.70
C SER A 394 16.65 42.78 -21.66
N ASN A 395 17.49 42.41 -22.62
CA ASN A 395 17.19 41.29 -23.52
C ASN A 395 17.61 39.93 -22.91
N VAL A 396 17.14 38.83 -23.50
CA VAL A 396 17.40 37.46 -23.01
C VAL A 396 18.90 37.15 -22.84
N ASN A 397 19.76 37.63 -23.76
CA ASN A 397 21.21 37.38 -23.68
C ASN A 397 21.88 38.19 -22.55
N GLU A 398 21.37 39.38 -22.24
CA GLU A 398 21.86 40.18 -21.12
C GLU A 398 21.46 39.54 -19.79
N ILE A 399 20.23 39.05 -19.68
CA ILE A 399 19.76 38.31 -18.50
C ILE A 399 20.61 37.06 -18.28
N LEU A 400 20.87 36.28 -19.34
CA LEU A 400 21.71 35.08 -19.26
C LEU A 400 23.12 35.38 -18.76
N LYS A 401 23.76 36.46 -19.25
CA LYS A 401 25.08 36.89 -18.77
C LYS A 401 25.06 37.27 -17.29
N THR A 402 24.00 37.93 -16.84
CA THR A 402 23.82 38.28 -15.43
C THR A 402 23.64 37.04 -14.56
N GLU A 403 22.86 36.04 -14.99
CA GLU A 403 22.72 34.77 -14.28
C GLU A 403 24.04 34.00 -14.17
N ILE A 404 24.85 33.96 -15.24
CA ILE A 404 26.19 33.37 -15.23
C ILE A 404 27.12 34.09 -14.23
N LEU A 405 27.11 35.42 -14.25
CA LEU A 405 27.87 36.24 -13.29
C LEU A 405 27.42 35.97 -11.85
N MET A 406 26.12 35.89 -11.59
CA MET A 406 25.56 35.60 -10.27
C MET A 406 26.03 34.24 -9.75
N LYS A 407 25.96 33.19 -10.58
CA LYS A 407 26.47 31.85 -10.24
C LYS A 407 27.93 31.89 -9.81
N HIS A 408 28.79 32.49 -10.65
CA HIS A 408 30.22 32.58 -10.38
C HIS A 408 30.53 33.43 -9.16
N LEU A 409 29.80 34.53 -8.96
CA LEU A 409 29.93 35.38 -7.78
C LEU A 409 29.55 34.63 -6.51
N LYS A 410 28.43 33.87 -6.49
CA LYS A 410 28.04 33.02 -5.34
C LYS A 410 29.15 32.04 -4.97
N LEU A 411 29.65 31.28 -5.94
CA LEU A 411 30.72 30.30 -5.71
C LEU A 411 31.99 30.94 -5.18
N ALA A 412 32.42 32.06 -5.77
CA ALA A 412 33.63 32.75 -5.36
C ALA A 412 33.48 33.41 -3.97
N ILE A 413 32.28 33.89 -3.62
CA ILE A 413 31.99 34.36 -2.26
C ILE A 413 32.05 33.18 -1.29
N ARG A 414 31.38 32.06 -1.54
CA ARG A 414 31.42 30.87 -0.67
C ARG A 414 32.86 30.38 -0.45
N GLU A 415 33.65 30.27 -1.52
CA GLU A 415 35.08 29.93 -1.45
C GLU A 415 35.86 30.92 -0.57
N LYS A 416 35.63 32.23 -0.77
CA LYS A 416 36.26 33.25 0.07
C LYS A 416 35.84 33.13 1.53
N MET A 417 34.57 32.82 1.80
CA MET A 417 34.04 32.62 3.15
C MET A 417 34.66 31.40 3.85
N MET A 418 34.88 30.30 3.11
CA MET A 418 35.59 29.12 3.62
C MET A 418 37.04 29.42 4.04
N ASN A 419 37.68 30.43 3.44
CA ASN A 419 39.08 30.76 3.63
C ASN A 419 39.37 31.81 4.72
N PHE A 420 38.36 32.43 5.35
CA PHE A 420 38.59 33.30 6.51
C PHE A 420 39.18 32.51 7.71
N ASP A 421 39.80 33.16 8.69
CA ASP A 421 40.38 32.44 9.84
C ASP A 421 39.31 32.10 10.90
N ASP A 422 39.51 31.01 11.64
CA ASP A 422 38.48 30.32 12.44
C ASP A 422 37.80 31.18 13.52
N GLU A 423 38.50 32.15 14.12
CA GLU A 423 37.94 33.03 15.16
C GLU A 423 37.06 34.17 14.63
N GLN A 424 37.19 34.55 13.35
CA GLN A 424 36.42 35.66 12.75
C GLN A 424 35.21 35.17 11.93
N LYS A 425 35.19 33.87 11.61
CA LYS A 425 34.55 33.27 10.43
C LYS A 425 33.02 33.35 10.38
N PHE A 426 32.32 33.12 11.49
CA PHE A 426 30.88 32.83 11.43
C PHE A 426 30.06 33.55 12.51
N ASN A 427 30.55 33.67 13.75
CA ASN A 427 29.73 34.19 14.87
C ASN A 427 29.21 35.63 14.68
N ARG A 428 29.91 36.50 13.93
CA ARG A 428 29.47 37.89 13.67
C ARG A 428 28.48 38.07 12.51
N ILE A 429 28.37 37.10 11.58
CA ILE A 429 27.40 37.19 10.47
C ILE A 429 25.97 37.04 11.00
N PHE A 430 25.78 36.20 12.03
CA PHE A 430 24.47 35.83 12.54
C PHE A 430 24.01 36.67 13.74
N ASP A 431 24.82 37.59 14.26
CA ASP A 431 24.38 38.55 15.30
C ASP A 431 23.56 39.71 14.72
N LEU A 432 23.39 39.70 13.40
CA LEU A 432 22.52 40.56 12.64
C LEU A 432 21.28 39.72 12.30
N ASP A 433 20.08 40.24 12.58
CA ASP A 433 18.83 39.65 12.10
C ASP A 433 18.99 39.36 10.60
N LEU A 434 18.93 38.08 10.26
CA LEU A 434 19.47 37.46 9.04
C LEU A 434 19.28 38.31 7.78
N ASP A 435 20.35 38.98 7.36
CA ASP A 435 20.33 39.82 6.16
C ASP A 435 20.05 38.96 4.90
N GLU A 436 19.08 39.38 4.09
CA GLU A 436 18.57 38.68 2.89
C GLU A 436 19.68 38.16 1.94
N ILE A 437 20.80 38.88 1.80
CA ILE A 437 21.94 38.46 0.97
C ILE A 437 22.60 37.16 1.45
N PHE A 438 22.63 36.88 2.74
CA PHE A 438 23.21 35.63 3.24
C PHE A 438 22.41 34.43 2.73
N TYR A 439 21.07 34.48 2.84
CA TYR A 439 20.20 33.42 2.36
C TYR A 439 20.26 33.26 0.85
N GLU A 440 20.39 34.36 0.11
CA GLU A 440 20.58 34.31 -1.34
C GLU A 440 21.91 33.66 -1.72
N ILE A 441 22.99 34.00 -1.02
CA ILE A 441 24.31 33.40 -1.28
C ILE A 441 24.33 31.93 -0.90
N TYR A 442 23.58 31.49 0.11
CA TYR A 442 23.47 30.09 0.53
C TYR A 442 22.12 29.47 0.14
N SER A 443 21.53 29.89 -0.97
CA SER A 443 20.40 29.19 -1.59
C SER A 443 20.91 28.10 -2.55
N PRO A 444 20.41 26.85 -2.47
CA PRO A 444 20.81 25.75 -3.34
C PRO A 444 20.56 26.03 -4.81
N GLU A 445 21.53 25.66 -5.65
CA GLU A 445 21.41 25.77 -7.11
C GLU A 445 20.66 24.60 -7.76
N HIS A 446 20.34 23.56 -6.99
CA HIS A 446 19.86 22.28 -7.49
C HIS A 446 18.50 21.91 -6.91
N ILE A 447 17.59 21.47 -7.78
CA ILE A 447 16.24 21.04 -7.43
C ILE A 447 16.01 19.62 -7.94
N LEU A 448 15.71 18.70 -7.03
CA LEU A 448 15.30 17.34 -7.37
C LEU A 448 13.78 17.24 -7.33
N ILE A 449 13.20 16.72 -8.42
CA ILE A 449 11.76 16.47 -8.51
C ILE A 449 11.49 15.04 -8.07
N GLY A 450 10.75 14.87 -6.98
CA GLY A 450 10.34 13.58 -6.42
C GLY A 450 8.97 13.14 -6.90
N ASN A 451 8.82 11.86 -7.24
CA ASN A 451 7.55 11.23 -7.57
C ASN A 451 6.72 10.90 -6.32
N PHE A 452 6.38 11.90 -5.53
CA PHE A 452 5.54 11.78 -4.33
C PHE A 452 4.73 13.06 -4.13
N SER A 453 3.96 13.15 -3.03
CA SER A 453 3.34 14.40 -2.61
C SER A 453 3.59 14.68 -1.14
N VAL A 454 4.08 15.88 -0.81
CA VAL A 454 4.29 16.37 0.56
C VAL A 454 2.96 16.38 1.31
N PHE A 455 1.90 16.90 0.69
CA PHE A 455 0.55 17.02 1.25
C PHE A 455 -0.06 15.69 1.71
N ASN A 456 0.30 14.60 1.04
CA ASN A 456 -0.20 13.27 1.38
C ASN A 456 0.73 12.51 2.33
N THR A 457 2.04 12.76 2.24
CA THR A 457 3.04 11.86 2.81
C THR A 457 3.65 12.39 4.12
N ILE A 458 3.83 13.72 4.24
CA ILE A 458 4.52 14.36 5.36
C ILE A 458 3.87 15.72 5.67
N ILE A 459 2.55 15.72 5.86
CA ILE A 459 1.75 16.95 5.97
C ILE A 459 2.16 17.84 7.16
N ASP A 460 2.75 17.30 8.23
CA ASP A 460 3.19 18.09 9.37
C ASP A 460 4.30 19.08 8.99
N TRP A 461 5.03 18.81 7.90
CA TRP A 461 5.94 19.79 7.29
C TRP A 461 5.20 21.08 6.95
N LEU A 462 4.00 20.98 6.36
CA LEU A 462 3.20 22.13 5.94
C LEU A 462 2.38 22.73 7.09
N LEU A 463 1.75 21.89 7.91
CA LEU A 463 0.81 22.36 8.94
C LEU A 463 1.52 23.05 10.10
N VAL A 464 2.70 22.55 10.45
CA VAL A 464 3.39 23.00 11.65
C VAL A 464 4.88 23.28 11.42
N GLY A 465 5.46 22.97 10.26
CA GLY A 465 6.90 23.16 10.04
C GLY A 465 7.74 22.06 10.70
N GLN A 466 7.21 20.84 10.80
CA GLN A 466 7.94 19.68 11.32
C GLN A 466 9.07 19.29 10.37
N TYR A 467 10.31 19.30 10.88
CA TYR A 467 11.47 18.82 10.14
C TYR A 467 11.47 17.29 9.99
N PHE A 468 11.89 16.79 8.82
CA PHE A 468 12.16 15.38 8.55
C PHE A 468 13.54 15.24 7.88
N PRO A 469 14.42 14.35 8.36
CA PRO A 469 15.70 14.08 7.71
C PRO A 469 15.52 13.55 6.29
N ILE A 470 16.29 14.08 5.34
CA ILE A 470 16.36 13.60 3.96
C ILE A 470 17.77 13.08 3.71
N LEU A 471 17.86 11.82 3.28
CA LEU A 471 19.12 11.15 3.03
C LEU A 471 19.16 10.60 1.60
N PRO A 472 20.23 10.85 0.84
CA PRO A 472 20.50 10.07 -0.35
C PRO A 472 20.80 8.61 0.01
N ILE A 473 20.56 7.66 -0.91
CA ILE A 473 20.79 6.23 -0.62
C ILE A 473 22.19 5.72 -1.00
N ASP A 474 22.97 6.53 -1.71
CA ASP A 474 24.28 6.19 -2.25
C ASP A 474 25.22 7.41 -2.27
N ASN A 475 26.49 7.21 -2.65
CA ASN A 475 27.54 8.24 -2.71
C ASN A 475 27.76 8.98 -1.38
N LEU A 476 27.43 8.34 -0.26
CA LEU A 476 27.55 8.91 1.08
C LEU A 476 28.98 8.78 1.63
N ASP A 477 29.90 8.10 0.95
CA ASP A 477 31.33 8.03 1.29
C ASP A 477 32.12 9.25 0.79
N HIS A 478 31.51 10.09 -0.04
CA HIS A 478 32.11 11.29 -0.60
C HIS A 478 31.71 12.57 0.15
N GLN A 479 32.60 13.58 0.10
CA GLN A 479 32.24 14.93 0.50
C GLN A 479 31.08 15.45 -0.36
N PRO A 480 29.97 15.91 0.24
CA PRO A 480 28.85 16.48 -0.48
C PRO A 480 29.29 17.54 -1.47
N VAL A 481 28.80 17.45 -2.71
CA VAL A 481 29.14 18.39 -3.78
C VAL A 481 28.40 19.71 -3.60
N SER A 482 27.18 19.68 -3.08
CA SER A 482 26.30 20.82 -2.86
C SER A 482 25.12 20.45 -1.93
N LEU A 483 24.18 21.38 -1.76
CA LEU A 483 22.84 21.12 -1.25
C LEU A 483 21.84 21.04 -2.40
N ALA A 484 20.78 20.25 -2.26
CA ALA A 484 19.67 20.18 -3.22
C ALA A 484 18.32 20.36 -2.53
N ARG A 485 17.36 21.02 -3.17
CA ARG A 485 15.97 21.11 -2.70
C ARG A 485 15.18 19.91 -3.22
N LEU A 486 14.29 19.32 -2.42
CA LEU A 486 13.39 18.27 -2.89
C LEU A 486 12.00 18.87 -3.09
N VAL A 487 11.52 18.86 -4.33
CA VAL A 487 10.17 19.32 -4.70
C VAL A 487 9.35 18.10 -5.10
N ASP A 488 8.08 18.07 -4.71
CA ASP A 488 7.14 17.03 -5.06
C ASP A 488 6.58 17.21 -6.49
N LYS A 489 5.65 16.35 -6.91
CA LYS A 489 5.08 16.43 -8.28
C LYS A 489 3.81 17.29 -8.39
N THR A 490 3.43 17.99 -7.33
CA THR A 490 2.24 18.84 -7.33
C THR A 490 2.48 20.12 -8.13
N CYS A 491 1.39 20.79 -8.53
CA CYS A 491 1.45 22.11 -9.16
C CYS A 491 1.57 23.26 -8.14
N ASP A 492 1.68 22.95 -6.84
CA ASP A 492 1.69 23.93 -5.76
C ASP A 492 3.12 24.18 -5.29
N SER A 493 3.50 25.44 -5.14
CA SER A 493 4.84 25.83 -4.68
C SER A 493 5.13 25.39 -3.26
N ASP A 494 4.10 25.16 -2.44
CA ASP A 494 4.25 24.65 -1.08
C ASP A 494 4.67 23.17 -1.07
N GLY A 495 4.58 22.47 -2.20
CA GLY A 495 5.04 21.08 -2.40
C GLY A 495 6.56 20.90 -2.36
N GLU A 496 7.28 21.62 -1.50
CA GLU A 496 8.73 21.61 -1.40
C GLU A 496 9.17 21.32 0.04
N ILE A 497 10.14 20.40 0.19
CA ILE A 497 10.87 20.19 1.44
C ILE A 497 12.34 20.56 1.25
N SER A 498 12.75 21.61 1.97
CA SER A 498 14.00 22.30 1.68
C SER A 498 14.60 22.96 2.92
N ILE A 499 14.82 22.19 3.98
CA ILE A 499 15.60 22.66 5.14
C ILE A 499 16.69 21.63 5.45
N TYR A 500 17.87 22.11 5.80
CA TYR A 500 18.92 21.36 6.47
C TYR A 500 19.32 22.11 7.73
N HIS A 501 19.55 21.34 8.79
CA HIS A 501 20.02 21.84 10.07
C HIS A 501 21.49 21.44 10.23
N PRO A 502 22.44 22.36 10.03
CA PRO A 502 23.84 22.11 10.30
C PRO A 502 24.05 21.53 11.70
N VAL A 503 24.85 20.47 11.77
CA VAL A 503 25.09 19.69 12.99
C VAL A 503 26.17 20.37 13.83
N PHE A 504 26.08 20.27 15.15
CA PHE A 504 27.13 20.80 16.02
C PHE A 504 28.43 20.00 15.89
N ASN A 505 29.55 20.70 15.72
CA ASN A 505 30.88 20.12 15.71
C ASN A 505 31.89 21.16 16.25
N GLU A 506 32.37 20.94 17.48
CA GLU A 506 33.31 21.83 18.16
C GLU A 506 34.70 21.82 17.50
N GLU A 507 35.09 20.69 16.90
CA GLU A 507 36.44 20.50 16.36
C GLU A 507 36.66 21.27 15.06
N LYS A 508 35.71 21.17 14.13
CA LYS A 508 35.84 21.73 12.78
C LYS A 508 34.51 22.04 12.11
N ILE A 509 34.52 23.07 11.25
CA ILE A 509 33.43 23.33 10.33
C ILE A 509 33.65 22.50 9.05
N LEU A 510 32.69 21.62 8.74
CA LEU A 510 32.65 20.88 7.50
C LEU A 510 31.90 21.68 6.44
N TYR A 511 32.32 21.57 5.18
CA TYR A 511 31.69 22.25 4.05
C TYR A 511 31.38 21.27 2.93
N THR A 512 30.38 21.57 2.11
CA THR A 512 30.27 20.99 0.77
C THR A 512 31.43 21.47 -0.11
N LYS A 513 31.64 20.85 -1.28
CA LYS A 513 32.70 21.27 -2.22
C LYS A 513 32.50 22.68 -2.77
N ASP A 514 31.26 23.11 -2.92
CA ASP A 514 30.86 24.46 -3.35
C ASP A 514 30.63 25.44 -2.18
N GLY A 515 30.94 25.03 -0.95
CA GLY A 515 31.15 25.92 0.18
C GLY A 515 29.96 26.21 1.10
N PHE A 516 28.91 25.37 1.10
CA PHE A 516 27.88 25.41 2.14
C PHE A 516 28.42 24.85 3.48
N PRO A 517 28.20 25.53 4.62
CA PRO A 517 28.60 25.05 5.93
C PRO A 517 27.67 23.92 6.40
N LEU A 518 28.21 22.72 6.56
CA LEU A 518 27.47 21.53 6.98
C LEU A 518 27.45 21.35 8.51
N THR A 519 28.39 21.95 9.24
CA THR A 519 28.41 21.96 10.71
C THR A 519 28.54 23.37 11.30
N VAL A 520 28.29 23.49 12.61
CA VAL A 520 28.40 24.72 13.39
C VAL A 520 29.10 24.49 14.74
N LYS A 521 29.80 25.52 15.25
CA LYS A 521 30.43 25.45 16.58
C LYS A 521 29.49 25.87 17.70
N ASP A 522 28.90 27.07 17.61
CA ASP A 522 28.15 27.66 18.74
C ASP A 522 26.67 27.97 18.43
N LYS A 523 26.36 28.50 17.24
CA LYS A 523 25.03 29.06 16.92
C LYS A 523 24.27 28.22 15.90
N LYS A 524 23.00 27.92 16.21
CA LYS A 524 22.07 27.21 15.30
C LYS A 524 21.58 28.15 14.20
N PHE A 525 21.64 27.70 12.95
CA PHE A 525 20.92 28.29 11.82
C PHE A 525 20.35 27.19 10.93
N ASN A 526 19.61 27.59 9.89
CA ASN A 526 19.02 26.67 8.91
C ASN A 526 19.52 27.04 7.51
N LEU A 527 19.84 26.03 6.71
CA LEU A 527 20.10 26.18 5.28
C LEU A 527 18.92 25.63 4.49
N MET A 528 18.78 26.06 3.24
CA MET A 528 17.82 25.43 2.33
C MET A 528 18.44 24.18 1.69
N GLY A 529 17.60 23.19 1.39
CA GLY A 529 18.00 21.92 0.76
C GLY A 529 18.67 20.93 1.71
N PHE A 530 19.13 19.78 1.18
CA PHE A 530 19.81 18.71 1.91
C PHE A 530 21.14 18.34 1.24
N PRO A 531 22.16 17.84 1.97
CA PRO A 531 23.48 17.54 1.41
C PRO A 531 23.44 16.35 0.45
N ILE A 532 24.07 16.50 -0.71
CA ILE A 532 24.15 15.42 -1.72
C ILE A 532 25.60 15.13 -2.13
N GLY A 533 25.98 13.85 -2.12
CA GLY A 533 27.33 13.36 -2.45
C GLY A 533 27.72 13.53 -3.92
N CYS A 534 26.74 13.38 -4.82
CA CYS A 534 26.90 13.55 -6.26
C CYS A 534 25.59 14.04 -6.88
N LEU A 535 25.66 14.89 -7.92
CA LEU A 535 24.47 15.27 -8.67
C LEU A 535 24.08 14.11 -9.60
N PRO A 536 22.86 13.57 -9.50
CA PRO A 536 22.45 12.43 -10.32
C PRO A 536 22.39 12.83 -11.79
N THR A 537 23.07 12.05 -12.63
CA THR A 537 23.05 12.19 -14.10
C THR A 537 22.09 11.23 -14.77
N ASN A 538 21.67 10.18 -14.05
CA ASN A 538 20.71 9.17 -14.48
C ASN A 538 19.57 9.07 -13.49
N PHE A 539 18.36 8.79 -14.00
CA PHE A 539 17.16 8.57 -13.20
C PHE A 539 16.61 7.15 -13.46
N PRO A 540 15.97 6.51 -12.45
CA PRO A 540 15.61 7.06 -11.14
C PRO A 540 16.80 7.18 -10.18
N TYR A 541 16.79 8.23 -9.36
CA TYR A 541 17.66 8.38 -8.20
C TYR A 541 16.80 8.36 -6.93
N TYR A 542 17.22 7.67 -5.88
CA TYR A 542 16.37 7.46 -4.71
C TYR A 542 16.83 8.24 -3.48
N LEU A 543 15.85 8.73 -2.72
CA LEU A 543 16.06 9.40 -1.44
C LEU A 543 15.23 8.71 -0.35
N VAL A 544 15.66 8.85 0.90
CA VAL A 544 14.93 8.43 2.09
C VAL A 544 14.51 9.66 2.88
N ILE A 545 13.22 9.79 3.17
CA ILE A 545 12.72 10.72 4.19
C ILE A 545 12.44 9.91 5.46
N ALA A 546 13.15 10.22 6.53
CA ALA A 546 13.12 9.44 7.77
C ALA A 546 12.15 10.00 8.82
N LEU A 547 11.87 9.18 9.84
CA LEU A 547 11.07 9.53 11.02
C LEU A 547 9.59 9.89 10.73
N THR A 548 9.01 9.29 9.69
CA THR A 548 7.66 9.63 9.21
C THR A 548 6.53 8.81 9.83
N GLY A 549 6.83 7.91 10.79
CA GLY A 549 5.85 6.95 11.29
C GLY A 549 4.81 7.50 12.27
N ALA A 550 4.96 8.74 12.74
CA ALA A 550 4.05 9.39 13.68
C ALA A 550 3.23 10.48 12.96
N TYR A 551 1.91 10.48 13.18
CA TYR A 551 0.89 11.42 12.69
C TYR A 551 0.62 11.42 11.17
N GLN A 552 1.64 11.22 10.34
CA GLN A 552 1.52 11.44 8.88
C GLN A 552 0.47 10.54 8.22
N ASP A 553 0.25 9.33 8.76
CA ASP A 553 -0.73 8.41 8.17
C ASP A 553 -2.18 8.75 8.44
N ASN A 554 -2.45 9.36 9.58
CA ASN A 554 -3.80 9.71 10.00
C ASN A 554 -4.23 11.06 9.40
N ILE A 555 -3.28 11.88 8.96
CA ILE A 555 -3.50 13.23 8.44
C ILE A 555 -2.95 13.26 7.01
N LYS A 556 -3.78 12.84 6.03
CA LYS A 556 -3.40 12.86 4.60
C LYS A 556 -4.31 13.81 3.84
N MET A 557 -3.72 14.64 2.98
CA MET A 557 -4.46 15.47 2.04
C MET A 557 -4.28 14.97 0.61
N HIS A 558 -5.38 14.72 -0.08
CA HIS A 558 -5.39 14.31 -1.50
C HIS A 558 -5.26 15.52 -2.44
N HIS A 559 -4.28 16.39 -2.19
CA HIS A 559 -4.02 17.55 -3.01
C HIS A 559 -3.67 17.13 -4.45
N ASN A 560 -4.20 17.82 -5.46
CA ASN A 560 -4.11 17.46 -6.88
C ASN A 560 -4.53 16.01 -7.21
N LEU A 561 -5.42 15.41 -6.41
CA LEU A 561 -5.90 14.03 -6.58
C LEU A 561 -4.76 12.99 -6.59
N ILE A 562 -3.64 13.30 -5.93
CA ILE A 562 -2.54 12.35 -5.80
C ILE A 562 -2.84 11.40 -4.65
N GLU A 563 -2.91 10.11 -4.98
CA GLU A 563 -3.16 9.05 -4.02
C GLU A 563 -1.97 8.79 -3.07
N PRO A 564 -2.22 8.23 -1.87
CA PRO A 564 -1.17 7.84 -0.95
C PRO A 564 -0.20 6.85 -1.56
N LEU A 565 1.06 6.92 -1.11
CA LEU A 565 2.07 5.95 -1.48
C LEU A 565 1.68 4.54 -1.03
N SER A 566 2.07 3.55 -1.84
CA SER A 566 1.94 2.14 -1.44
C SER A 566 2.76 1.88 -0.17
N SER A 567 2.23 1.05 0.74
CA SER A 567 2.94 0.68 1.96
C SER A 567 3.57 -0.70 1.82
N ILE A 568 4.86 -0.77 2.09
CA ILE A 568 5.70 -1.95 2.01
C ILE A 568 6.20 -2.25 3.42
N ILE A 569 5.85 -3.41 3.97
CA ILE A 569 6.34 -3.86 5.27
C ILE A 569 7.59 -4.70 5.04
N ILE A 570 8.71 -4.28 5.60
CA ILE A 570 9.94 -5.06 5.65
C ILE A 570 10.10 -5.67 7.03
N LYS A 571 10.51 -6.95 7.05
CA LYS A 571 10.88 -7.64 8.28
C LYS A 571 12.15 -8.44 8.10
N HIS A 572 12.91 -8.54 9.18
CA HIS A 572 13.99 -9.51 9.29
C HIS A 572 13.62 -10.63 10.27
N GLU A 573 13.35 -11.83 9.74
CA GLU A 573 12.95 -13.02 10.53
C GLU A 573 13.76 -14.24 10.07
N ASN A 574 14.22 -15.07 11.02
CA ASN A 574 14.96 -16.31 10.74
C ASN A 574 16.20 -16.14 9.82
N GLY A 575 16.88 -14.99 9.89
CA GLY A 575 18.06 -14.69 9.07
C GLY A 575 17.74 -14.29 7.63
N GLN A 576 16.47 -13.96 7.33
CA GLN A 576 16.05 -13.52 6.00
C GLN A 576 15.25 -12.23 6.07
N TRP A 577 15.53 -11.36 5.10
CA TRP A 577 14.72 -10.17 4.82
C TRP A 577 13.51 -10.55 4.00
N THR A 578 12.33 -10.18 4.47
CA THR A 578 11.06 -10.42 3.78
C THR A 578 10.31 -9.12 3.59
N ILE A 579 9.62 -9.01 2.46
CA ILE A 579 8.82 -7.84 2.12
C ILE A 579 7.38 -8.27 1.83
N THR A 580 6.42 -7.51 2.34
CA THR A 580 4.99 -7.69 2.07
C THR A 580 4.35 -6.36 1.73
N SER A 581 3.51 -6.33 0.69
CA SER A 581 2.68 -5.17 0.39
C SER A 581 1.50 -5.13 1.34
N SER A 582 1.29 -4.01 2.03
CA SER A 582 0.08 -3.77 2.82
C SER A 582 -0.75 -2.67 2.14
N SER A 583 -2.00 -2.96 1.74
CA SER A 583 -2.94 -1.87 1.43
C SER A 583 -3.77 -1.52 2.67
N GLN A 584 -4.02 -0.23 2.91
CA GLN A 584 -4.83 0.24 4.05
C GLN A 584 -6.30 -0.23 3.96
N ILE A 585 -6.80 -0.47 2.74
CA ILE A 585 -8.18 -0.92 2.50
C ILE A 585 -8.35 -2.40 2.87
N ASP A 586 -7.29 -3.21 2.78
CA ASP A 586 -7.34 -4.65 3.07
C ASP A 586 -7.70 -4.98 4.53
N TYR A 587 -7.81 -4.02 5.45
CA TYR A 587 -8.15 -4.30 6.84
C TYR A 587 -9.51 -3.76 7.29
N LEU A 588 -10.07 -2.79 6.57
CA LEU A 588 -11.36 -2.17 6.96
C LEU A 588 -12.58 -2.93 6.44
N VAL A 589 -12.43 -3.74 5.39
CA VAL A 589 -13.55 -4.35 4.67
C VAL A 589 -13.38 -5.86 4.49
N ASP A 590 -14.49 -6.59 4.47
CA ASP A 590 -14.51 -8.04 4.24
C ASP A 590 -14.09 -8.43 2.81
N GLY A 591 -14.07 -7.49 1.86
CA GLY A 591 -13.57 -7.72 0.51
C GLY A 591 -13.23 -6.41 -0.21
N VAL A 592 -12.24 -6.47 -1.09
CA VAL A 592 -11.75 -5.34 -1.88
C VAL A 592 -11.94 -5.68 -3.35
N ILE A 593 -12.68 -4.83 -4.06
CA ILE A 593 -12.85 -4.89 -5.52
C ILE A 593 -12.17 -3.65 -6.10
N ALA A 594 -11.07 -3.84 -6.82
CA ALA A 594 -10.35 -2.77 -7.47
C ALA A 594 -10.78 -2.66 -8.93
N LEU A 595 -11.19 -1.46 -9.34
CA LEU A 595 -11.53 -1.10 -10.71
C LEU A 595 -10.45 -0.16 -11.24
N LYS A 596 -9.70 -0.59 -12.25
CA LYS A 596 -8.62 0.19 -12.87
C LYS A 596 -8.99 0.52 -14.31
N THR A 597 -8.66 1.71 -14.76
CA THR A 597 -8.74 2.06 -16.19
C THR A 597 -7.32 2.37 -16.66
N GLU A 598 -6.87 1.70 -17.71
CA GLU A 598 -5.55 1.88 -18.30
C GLU A 598 -5.70 2.32 -19.75
N LEU A 599 -4.82 3.20 -20.21
CA LEU A 599 -4.72 3.55 -21.61
C LEU A 599 -3.65 2.66 -22.26
N ILE A 600 -4.09 1.74 -23.12
CA ILE A 600 -3.18 0.87 -23.88
C ILE A 600 -3.45 1.12 -25.37
N ASN A 601 -2.44 1.52 -26.14
CA ASN A 601 -2.56 1.81 -27.57
C ASN A 601 -3.71 2.78 -27.92
N ASN A 602 -3.83 3.89 -27.19
CA ASN A 602 -4.92 4.87 -27.31
C ASN A 602 -6.34 4.32 -27.05
N GLN A 603 -6.47 3.14 -26.44
CA GLN A 603 -7.75 2.59 -26.03
C GLN A 603 -7.84 2.53 -24.49
N LEU A 604 -8.98 2.98 -23.96
CA LEU A 604 -9.30 2.89 -22.54
C LEU A 604 -9.76 1.46 -22.22
N ILE A 605 -8.91 0.73 -21.50
CA ILE A 605 -9.18 -0.63 -21.05
C ILE A 605 -9.57 -0.60 -19.58
N LYS A 606 -10.74 -1.15 -19.26
CA LYS A 606 -11.25 -1.26 -17.89
C LYS A 606 -10.95 -2.65 -17.34
N LYS A 607 -10.25 -2.70 -16.21
CA LYS A 607 -9.82 -3.90 -15.50
C LYS A 607 -10.48 -3.97 -14.12
N ILE A 608 -10.88 -5.17 -13.71
CA ILE A 608 -11.40 -5.48 -12.39
C ILE A 608 -10.52 -6.58 -11.77
N SER A 609 -10.15 -6.39 -10.52
CA SER A 609 -9.48 -7.40 -9.71
C SER A 609 -10.12 -7.46 -8.33
N VAL A 610 -10.07 -8.63 -7.70
CA VAL A 610 -10.56 -8.84 -6.34
C VAL A 610 -9.38 -9.22 -5.44
N PRO A 611 -8.56 -8.24 -5.04
CA PRO A 611 -7.33 -8.50 -4.28
C PRO A 611 -7.60 -9.12 -2.89
N LYS A 612 -8.81 -8.96 -2.34
CA LYS A 612 -9.19 -9.53 -1.04
C LYS A 612 -10.66 -9.95 -1.03
N LEU A 613 -10.94 -11.12 -0.46
CA LEU A 613 -12.26 -11.59 -0.03
C LEU A 613 -12.06 -12.42 1.24
N ARG A 614 -12.83 -12.16 2.30
CA ARG A 614 -12.77 -12.90 3.55
C ARG A 614 -12.99 -14.39 3.31
N GLU A 615 -12.15 -15.23 3.94
CA GLU A 615 -12.20 -16.69 3.87
C GLU A 615 -11.99 -17.30 2.47
N ALA A 616 -11.60 -16.49 1.48
CA ALA A 616 -11.19 -16.95 0.15
C ALA A 616 -9.70 -16.69 -0.08
N LYS A 617 -8.97 -17.65 -0.66
CA LYS A 617 -7.61 -17.38 -1.16
C LYS A 617 -7.73 -16.38 -2.32
N PRO A 618 -7.04 -15.22 -2.27
CA PRO A 618 -7.09 -14.28 -3.38
C PRO A 618 -6.47 -14.94 -4.62
N LEU A 619 -7.30 -15.14 -5.64
CA LEU A 619 -6.84 -15.45 -6.99
C LEU A 619 -6.61 -14.10 -7.67
N VAL A 620 -5.35 -13.66 -7.72
CA VAL A 620 -4.95 -12.40 -8.34
C VAL A 620 -5.07 -12.56 -9.86
N TYR A 621 -6.28 -12.43 -10.39
CA TYR A 621 -6.53 -12.30 -11.83
C TYR A 621 -7.12 -10.92 -12.11
N GLU A 622 -6.42 -10.13 -12.93
CA GLU A 622 -6.99 -8.95 -13.56
C GLU A 622 -7.89 -9.40 -14.72
N ASN A 623 -9.18 -9.15 -14.60
CA ASN A 623 -10.14 -9.43 -15.66
C ASN A 623 -10.56 -8.12 -16.33
N ARG A 624 -10.86 -8.13 -17.64
CA ARG A 624 -11.49 -6.96 -18.26
C ARG A 624 -12.96 -6.89 -17.84
N TYR A 625 -13.53 -5.70 -17.75
CA TYR A 625 -14.97 -5.56 -17.53
C TYR A 625 -15.60 -4.49 -18.42
N THR A 626 -16.90 -4.63 -18.68
CA THR A 626 -17.74 -3.58 -19.24
C THR A 626 -19.04 -3.47 -18.45
N ILE A 627 -19.64 -2.27 -18.49
CA ILE A 627 -20.94 -1.99 -17.87
C ILE A 627 -21.97 -1.98 -19.01
N THR A 628 -22.92 -2.92 -18.93
CA THR A 628 -24.02 -3.05 -19.90
C THR A 628 -25.33 -2.60 -19.27
N GLN A 629 -26.39 -2.47 -20.07
CA GLN A 629 -27.75 -2.21 -19.54
C GLN A 629 -28.26 -3.30 -18.58
N LYS A 630 -27.64 -4.49 -18.58
CA LYS A 630 -27.95 -5.61 -17.69
C LYS A 630 -26.97 -5.73 -16.50
N GLY A 631 -26.04 -4.79 -16.30
CA GLY A 631 -25.05 -4.78 -15.21
C GLY A 631 -23.60 -5.03 -15.65
N PHE A 632 -22.78 -5.58 -14.75
CA PHE A 632 -21.36 -5.88 -14.98
C PHE A 632 -21.17 -7.15 -15.83
N ARG A 633 -20.37 -7.06 -16.90
CA ARG A 633 -19.86 -8.22 -17.65
C ARG A 633 -18.34 -8.29 -17.46
N ILE A 634 -17.84 -9.40 -16.94
CA ILE A 634 -16.42 -9.68 -16.69
C ILE A 634 -15.90 -10.65 -17.77
N PHE A 635 -14.76 -10.35 -18.37
CA PHE A 635 -14.09 -11.17 -19.39
C PHE A 635 -12.86 -11.85 -18.78
N LYS A 636 -12.82 -13.20 -18.79
CA LYS A 636 -11.67 -14.00 -18.32
C LYS A 636 -10.46 -13.82 -19.24
N SER A 637 -9.25 -13.91 -18.70
CA SER A 637 -8.00 -13.88 -19.46
C SER A 637 -7.86 -15.10 -20.38
N GLU A 638 -7.41 -14.89 -21.62
CA GLU A 638 -7.07 -15.97 -22.56
C GLU A 638 -5.90 -16.81 -22.03
N SER A 639 -5.91 -18.11 -22.27
CA SER A 639 -4.82 -19.02 -21.93
C SER A 639 -4.31 -19.74 -23.17
N GLU A 640 -3.00 -19.76 -23.36
CA GLU A 640 -2.35 -20.53 -24.42
C GLU A 640 -2.40 -22.05 -24.11
N PRO A 641 -2.38 -22.91 -25.14
CA PRO A 641 -2.34 -24.36 -24.96
C PRO A 641 -1.06 -24.79 -24.24
N LEU A 642 -1.19 -25.62 -23.21
CA LEU A 642 -0.07 -26.15 -22.42
C LEU A 642 0.68 -27.29 -23.14
N PHE A 643 0.01 -27.95 -24.08
CA PHE A 643 0.56 -29.03 -24.90
C PHE A 643 -0.25 -29.14 -26.19
N THR A 644 0.32 -29.84 -27.18
CA THR A 644 -0.33 -30.02 -28.49
C THR A 644 -1.04 -31.36 -28.62
N VAL A 645 -2.11 -31.38 -29.41
CA VAL A 645 -2.83 -32.58 -29.86
C VAL A 645 -2.83 -32.59 -31.39
N ASP A 646 -2.81 -33.77 -32.01
CA ASP A 646 -2.66 -33.89 -33.48
C ASP A 646 -3.96 -34.42 -34.12
N ARG A 647 -5.06 -33.70 -33.91
CA ARG A 647 -6.40 -34.10 -34.39
C ARG A 647 -7.22 -32.87 -34.75
N SER A 648 -6.98 -32.40 -35.97
CA SER A 648 -7.59 -31.19 -36.53
C SER A 648 -9.11 -31.26 -36.53
N THR A 649 -9.74 -30.12 -36.24
CA THR A 649 -11.18 -29.88 -36.39
C THR A 649 -11.56 -29.54 -37.84
N GLY A 650 -10.60 -29.41 -38.76
CA GLY A 650 -10.80 -28.86 -40.09
C GLY A 650 -10.86 -27.33 -40.13
N ILE A 651 -10.79 -26.66 -38.97
CA ILE A 651 -10.80 -25.21 -38.84
C ILE A 651 -9.43 -24.77 -38.30
N LYS A 652 -8.50 -24.42 -39.20
CA LYS A 652 -7.09 -24.17 -38.87
C LYS A 652 -6.88 -23.15 -37.74
N VAL A 653 -7.63 -22.06 -37.74
CA VAL A 653 -7.55 -21.04 -36.68
C VAL A 653 -8.01 -21.60 -35.33
N LEU A 654 -9.08 -22.41 -35.33
CA LEU A 654 -9.56 -23.08 -34.12
C LEU A 654 -8.52 -24.07 -33.61
N ASP A 655 -7.91 -24.84 -34.49
CA ASP A 655 -6.86 -25.80 -34.12
C ASP A 655 -5.68 -25.07 -33.49
N ASN A 656 -5.19 -23.98 -34.08
CA ASN A 656 -4.12 -23.17 -33.50
C ASN A 656 -4.48 -22.68 -32.09
N LEU A 657 -5.70 -22.16 -31.91
CA LEU A 657 -6.18 -21.66 -30.63
C LEU A 657 -6.36 -22.78 -29.58
N LEU A 658 -6.63 -24.00 -30.01
CA LEU A 658 -6.79 -25.16 -29.13
C LEU A 658 -5.48 -25.92 -28.89
N GLY A 659 -4.38 -25.59 -29.58
CA GLY A 659 -3.14 -26.37 -29.54
C GLY A 659 -3.17 -27.63 -30.40
N GLY A 660 -3.74 -27.56 -31.60
CA GLY A 660 -3.73 -28.60 -32.63
C GLY A 660 -5.02 -29.43 -32.78
N GLY A 661 -6.07 -29.10 -32.03
CA GLY A 661 -7.43 -29.63 -32.23
C GLY A 661 -8.03 -30.33 -30.99
N ILE A 662 -8.65 -31.51 -31.15
CA ILE A 662 -9.42 -32.20 -30.10
C ILE A 662 -8.83 -33.59 -29.80
N ALA A 663 -8.50 -33.87 -28.53
CA ALA A 663 -7.92 -35.14 -28.12
C ALA A 663 -8.88 -36.34 -28.26
N ARG A 664 -8.35 -37.55 -28.46
CA ARG A 664 -9.13 -38.81 -28.39
C ARG A 664 -9.81 -38.97 -27.02
N GLY A 665 -10.99 -39.58 -27.01
CA GLY A 665 -11.80 -39.74 -25.79
C GLY A 665 -12.48 -38.45 -25.31
N SER A 666 -12.36 -37.33 -26.04
CA SER A 666 -12.93 -36.06 -25.60
C SER A 666 -14.45 -36.03 -25.74
N VAL A 667 -15.11 -35.62 -24.67
CA VAL A 667 -16.52 -35.21 -24.69
C VAL A 667 -16.58 -33.71 -24.93
N VAL A 668 -16.93 -33.30 -26.15
CA VAL A 668 -17.04 -31.90 -26.56
C VAL A 668 -18.50 -31.43 -26.44
N LEU A 669 -18.71 -30.39 -25.64
CA LEU A 669 -19.99 -29.70 -25.53
C LEU A 669 -19.97 -28.42 -26.36
N VAL A 670 -20.87 -28.32 -27.34
CA VAL A 670 -21.03 -27.13 -28.17
C VAL A 670 -22.28 -26.37 -27.73
N GLU A 671 -22.05 -25.29 -26.99
CA GLU A 671 -23.11 -24.42 -26.49
C GLU A 671 -23.57 -23.43 -27.55
N ILE A 672 -24.86 -23.41 -27.88
CA ILE A 672 -25.44 -22.46 -28.83
C ILE A 672 -26.47 -21.56 -28.14
N ASN A 673 -26.55 -20.28 -28.51
CA ASN A 673 -27.49 -19.34 -27.89
C ASN A 673 -28.91 -19.37 -28.51
N GLY A 674 -29.14 -20.23 -29.49
CA GLY A 674 -30.40 -20.36 -30.23
C GLY A 674 -30.59 -19.36 -31.37
N GLU A 675 -29.79 -18.28 -31.44
CA GLU A 675 -29.86 -17.28 -32.52
C GLU A 675 -28.87 -17.56 -33.66
N ILE A 676 -27.80 -18.32 -33.36
CA ILE A 676 -26.77 -18.68 -34.33
C ILE A 676 -27.14 -19.96 -35.10
N ASN A 677 -26.92 -19.97 -36.41
CA ASN A 677 -26.97 -21.18 -37.22
C ASN A 677 -25.66 -21.96 -37.05
N TYR A 678 -25.66 -22.99 -36.19
CA TYR A 678 -24.46 -23.80 -35.94
C TYR A 678 -24.17 -24.84 -37.05
N PHE A 679 -25.09 -25.02 -38.01
CA PHE A 679 -25.01 -26.10 -38.99
C PHE A 679 -23.73 -26.05 -39.87
N PRO A 680 -23.23 -24.89 -40.32
CA PRO A 680 -21.96 -24.82 -41.06
C PRO A 680 -20.74 -25.24 -40.23
N PHE A 681 -20.75 -24.97 -38.91
CA PHE A 681 -19.70 -25.46 -38.00
C PHE A 681 -19.74 -26.99 -37.90
N PHE A 682 -20.94 -27.56 -37.72
CA PHE A 682 -21.15 -29.01 -37.70
C PHE A 682 -20.72 -29.69 -39.00
N LEU A 683 -21.11 -29.18 -40.17
CA LEU A 683 -20.75 -29.76 -41.47
C LEU A 683 -19.24 -29.71 -41.74
N THR A 684 -18.57 -28.65 -41.27
CA THR A 684 -17.11 -28.55 -41.37
C THR A 684 -16.42 -29.64 -40.55
N LEU A 685 -16.86 -29.85 -39.30
CA LEU A 685 -16.34 -30.96 -38.48
C LEU A 685 -16.62 -32.31 -39.14
N LEU A 686 -17.85 -32.54 -39.57
CA LEU A 686 -18.29 -33.79 -40.18
C LEU A 686 -17.45 -34.15 -41.41
N TYR A 687 -17.31 -33.23 -42.37
CA TYR A 687 -16.54 -33.48 -43.58
C TYR A 687 -15.06 -33.75 -43.28
N ASN A 688 -14.45 -32.97 -42.36
CA ASN A 688 -13.07 -33.18 -41.94
C ASN A 688 -12.83 -34.62 -41.47
N TYR A 689 -13.64 -35.10 -40.53
CA TYR A 689 -13.46 -36.45 -39.98
C TYR A 689 -13.73 -37.55 -41.01
N LEU A 690 -14.65 -37.33 -41.97
CA LEU A 690 -14.86 -38.27 -43.07
C LEU A 690 -13.63 -38.36 -43.99
N THR A 691 -13.04 -37.23 -44.35
CA THR A 691 -11.82 -37.21 -45.18
C THR A 691 -10.61 -37.85 -44.51
N LEU A 692 -10.63 -38.00 -43.19
CA LEU A 692 -9.64 -38.73 -42.41
C LEU A 692 -9.95 -40.23 -42.30
N ASN A 693 -10.99 -40.72 -42.98
CA ASN A 693 -11.51 -42.09 -42.91
C ASN A 693 -11.93 -42.53 -41.50
N HIS A 694 -12.45 -41.59 -40.70
CA HIS A 694 -13.02 -41.92 -39.40
C HIS A 694 -14.43 -42.49 -39.57
N GLY A 695 -14.82 -43.40 -38.66
CA GLY A 695 -16.21 -43.83 -38.53
C GLY A 695 -17.04 -42.72 -37.91
N VAL A 696 -18.18 -42.40 -38.49
CA VAL A 696 -19.04 -41.32 -38.00
C VAL A 696 -20.41 -41.86 -37.62
N ILE A 697 -20.86 -41.53 -36.41
CA ILE A 697 -22.20 -41.85 -35.92
C ILE A 697 -22.96 -40.53 -35.70
N ILE A 698 -24.14 -40.40 -36.28
CA ILE A 698 -24.97 -39.20 -36.14
C ILE A 698 -26.29 -39.58 -35.47
N HIS A 699 -26.51 -39.06 -34.27
CA HIS A 699 -27.79 -39.11 -33.58
C HIS A 699 -28.73 -38.11 -34.25
N SER A 700 -29.55 -38.62 -35.16
CA SER A 700 -30.39 -37.80 -36.02
C SER A 700 -31.55 -37.20 -35.25
N ASN A 701 -31.83 -35.91 -35.52
CA ASN A 701 -32.98 -35.20 -34.97
C ASN A 701 -33.60 -34.28 -36.04
N VAL A 702 -34.43 -33.31 -35.64
CA VAL A 702 -35.04 -32.37 -36.59
C VAL A 702 -33.98 -31.53 -37.32
N GLN A 703 -32.94 -31.07 -36.62
CA GLN A 703 -31.89 -30.21 -37.16
C GLN A 703 -30.81 -31.00 -37.93
N MET A 704 -30.35 -32.13 -37.39
CA MET A 704 -29.36 -33.06 -37.96
C MET A 704 -30.05 -34.26 -38.59
N ASN A 705 -30.72 -34.07 -39.73
CA ASN A 705 -31.34 -35.18 -40.47
C ASN A 705 -30.60 -35.46 -41.78
N VAL A 706 -30.67 -36.72 -42.24
CA VAL A 706 -29.95 -37.23 -43.42
C VAL A 706 -30.17 -36.34 -44.64
N ASN A 707 -31.44 -36.03 -44.98
CA ASN A 707 -31.77 -35.26 -46.18
C ASN A 707 -31.15 -33.86 -46.15
N ARG A 708 -31.23 -33.15 -45.02
CA ARG A 708 -30.62 -31.82 -44.88
C ARG A 708 -29.09 -31.90 -44.97
N ILE A 709 -28.48 -32.92 -44.39
CA ILE A 709 -27.02 -33.10 -44.46
C ILE A 709 -26.57 -33.31 -45.91
N LEU A 710 -27.27 -34.17 -46.66
CA LEU A 710 -26.98 -34.42 -48.08
C LEU A 710 -27.18 -33.15 -48.92
N GLU A 711 -28.31 -32.45 -48.75
CA GLU A 711 -28.60 -31.20 -49.48
C GLU A 711 -27.54 -30.12 -49.23
N GLU A 712 -27.08 -29.96 -47.99
CA GLU A 712 -26.08 -28.93 -47.66
C GLU A 712 -24.67 -29.32 -48.13
N PHE A 713 -24.33 -30.61 -48.19
CA PHE A 713 -23.07 -31.06 -48.79
C PHE A 713 -23.06 -30.89 -50.32
N GLU A 714 -24.18 -31.18 -50.99
CA GLU A 714 -24.35 -30.89 -52.43
C GLU A 714 -24.19 -29.38 -52.70
N ARG A 715 -24.86 -28.52 -51.91
CA ARG A 715 -24.71 -27.05 -51.99
C ARG A 715 -23.28 -26.59 -51.71
N GLY A 716 -22.61 -27.28 -50.79
CA GLY A 716 -21.24 -27.03 -50.35
C GLY A 716 -20.14 -27.51 -51.30
N GLN A 717 -20.50 -28.15 -52.42
CA GLN A 717 -19.57 -28.81 -53.35
C GLN A 717 -18.65 -29.84 -52.68
N CYS A 718 -19.14 -30.54 -51.66
CA CYS A 718 -18.41 -31.56 -50.91
C CYS A 718 -19.05 -32.92 -51.21
N ASP A 719 -18.38 -33.77 -51.98
CA ASP A 719 -18.91 -35.10 -52.30
C ASP A 719 -18.60 -36.09 -51.17
N ILE A 720 -19.67 -36.66 -50.59
CA ILE A 720 -19.57 -37.68 -49.54
C ILE A 720 -20.10 -39.06 -49.98
N SER A 721 -20.38 -39.23 -51.27
CA SER A 721 -21.03 -40.43 -51.83
C SER A 721 -20.22 -41.71 -51.60
N ASP A 722 -18.89 -41.61 -51.65
CA ASP A 722 -18.01 -42.75 -51.43
C ASP A 722 -18.01 -43.19 -49.95
N TYR A 723 -18.03 -42.25 -48.99
CA TYR A 723 -18.12 -42.58 -47.56
C TYR A 723 -19.47 -43.20 -47.17
N LEU A 724 -20.55 -42.79 -47.84
CA LEU A 724 -21.87 -43.40 -47.69
C LEU A 724 -21.86 -44.84 -48.21
N ARG A 725 -21.23 -45.07 -49.37
CA ARG A 725 -21.11 -46.41 -49.98
C ARG A 725 -20.24 -47.35 -49.16
N ASP A 726 -19.14 -46.83 -48.60
CA ASP A 726 -18.18 -47.60 -47.81
C ASP A 726 -18.67 -47.88 -46.38
N GLY A 727 -19.79 -47.27 -45.97
CA GLY A 727 -20.40 -47.47 -44.66
C GLY A 727 -19.69 -46.72 -43.53
N ASN A 728 -18.91 -45.68 -43.85
CA ASN A 728 -18.17 -44.87 -42.88
C ASN A 728 -19.08 -43.92 -42.08
N ILE A 729 -20.37 -43.83 -42.43
CA ILE A 729 -21.37 -42.99 -41.76
C ILE A 729 -22.57 -43.84 -41.35
N VAL A 730 -22.95 -43.75 -40.08
CA VAL A 730 -24.15 -44.38 -39.51
C VAL A 730 -25.08 -43.30 -38.96
N PHE A 731 -26.35 -43.33 -39.38
CA PHE A 731 -27.38 -42.44 -38.88
C PHE A 731 -28.32 -43.20 -37.94
N LEU A 732 -28.45 -42.73 -36.70
CA LEU A 732 -29.36 -43.29 -35.70
C LEU A 732 -30.53 -42.31 -35.50
N ASP A 733 -31.71 -42.61 -36.06
CA ASP A 733 -32.88 -41.72 -35.96
C ASP A 733 -33.79 -42.06 -34.77
N LYS A 734 -33.97 -41.08 -33.88
CA LYS A 734 -34.81 -41.19 -32.68
C LYS A 734 -36.31 -41.10 -32.96
N TYR A 735 -36.71 -40.64 -34.16
CA TYR A 735 -38.11 -40.34 -34.49
C TYR A 735 -38.75 -41.30 -35.50
N ASN A 736 -38.03 -42.35 -35.90
CA ASN A 736 -38.50 -43.36 -36.85
C ASN A 736 -39.07 -42.76 -38.16
N ARG A 737 -38.30 -41.86 -38.80
CA ARG A 737 -38.70 -41.20 -40.06
C ARG A 737 -38.29 -42.05 -41.27
N SER A 738 -39.14 -42.10 -42.29
CA SER A 738 -38.83 -42.79 -43.55
C SER A 738 -37.73 -42.05 -44.32
N VAL A 739 -36.60 -42.73 -44.58
CA VAL A 739 -35.49 -42.22 -45.40
C VAL A 739 -35.65 -42.75 -46.82
N THR A 740 -35.67 -41.86 -47.81
CA THR A 740 -36.02 -42.18 -49.21
C THR A 740 -34.85 -42.23 -50.18
N ALA A 741 -33.60 -41.99 -49.75
CA ALA A 741 -32.45 -42.04 -50.63
C ALA A 741 -31.17 -42.56 -49.95
N VAL A 742 -30.55 -43.53 -50.63
CA VAL A 742 -29.21 -44.13 -50.45
C VAL A 742 -29.07 -45.10 -49.27
N GLU A 743 -28.62 -46.32 -49.63
CA GLU A 743 -28.32 -47.46 -48.78
C GLU A 743 -27.23 -47.13 -47.73
N ALA A 744 -27.58 -46.43 -46.66
CA ALA A 744 -26.82 -46.46 -45.41
C ALA A 744 -27.08 -47.81 -44.74
N LYS A 745 -26.02 -48.54 -44.39
CA LYS A 745 -26.03 -49.99 -44.16
C LYS A 745 -26.83 -50.49 -42.95
N GLU A 746 -27.44 -49.61 -42.15
CA GLU A 746 -28.47 -49.99 -41.17
C GLU A 746 -29.18 -48.73 -40.63
N ILE A 747 -30.40 -48.45 -41.10
CA ILE A 747 -31.34 -47.62 -40.35
C ILE A 747 -32.04 -48.59 -39.39
N ARG A 748 -31.75 -48.52 -38.10
CA ARG A 748 -32.46 -49.32 -37.08
C ARG A 748 -33.52 -48.45 -36.42
N ASP A 749 -34.78 -48.88 -36.50
CA ASP A 749 -35.93 -48.23 -35.85
C ASP A 749 -35.84 -48.40 -34.34
N MET A 750 -36.00 -47.33 -33.54
CA MET A 750 -35.81 -47.41 -32.08
C MET A 750 -36.91 -46.74 -31.27
N ILE A 751 -37.21 -47.32 -30.10
CA ILE A 751 -38.37 -46.98 -29.25
C ILE A 751 -37.96 -46.25 -27.94
N ASN A 752 -36.68 -46.26 -27.50
CA ASN A 752 -36.20 -45.51 -26.32
C ASN A 752 -34.69 -45.14 -26.37
N LEU A 753 -34.25 -44.14 -25.57
CA LEU A 753 -32.88 -43.59 -25.51
C LEU A 753 -31.81 -44.55 -24.96
N ASP A 754 -32.17 -45.47 -24.06
CA ASP A 754 -31.23 -46.49 -23.53
C ASP A 754 -30.75 -47.43 -24.65
N ASP A 755 -31.65 -47.82 -25.54
CA ASP A 755 -31.32 -48.67 -26.68
C ASP A 755 -30.37 -47.91 -27.63
N MET A 756 -30.58 -46.61 -27.83
CA MET A 756 -29.76 -45.77 -28.71
C MET A 756 -28.31 -45.68 -28.22
N LEU A 757 -28.10 -45.64 -26.90
CA LEU A 757 -26.78 -45.72 -26.30
C LEU A 757 -26.12 -47.09 -26.55
N ALA A 758 -26.87 -48.19 -26.39
CA ALA A 758 -26.36 -49.54 -26.63
C ALA A 758 -25.96 -49.75 -28.09
N ILE A 759 -26.78 -49.27 -29.04
CA ILE A 759 -26.47 -49.35 -30.48
C ILE A 759 -25.30 -48.44 -30.83
N THR A 760 -25.18 -47.26 -30.22
CA THR A 760 -24.01 -46.39 -30.43
C THR A 760 -22.72 -47.13 -30.08
N VAL A 761 -22.70 -47.91 -28.99
CA VAL A 761 -21.55 -48.75 -28.61
C VAL A 761 -21.33 -49.90 -29.60
N GLU A 762 -22.40 -50.60 -30.00
CA GLU A 762 -22.32 -51.66 -31.03
C GLU A 762 -21.69 -51.13 -32.33
N MET A 763 -22.11 -49.95 -32.78
CA MET A 763 -21.61 -49.33 -34.01
C MET A 763 -20.15 -48.87 -33.86
N MET A 764 -19.76 -48.31 -32.70
CA MET A 764 -18.34 -47.99 -32.44
C MET A 764 -17.45 -49.22 -32.58
N GLN A 765 -17.92 -50.37 -32.07
CA GLN A 765 -17.19 -51.63 -32.17
C GLN A 765 -17.18 -52.18 -33.61
N ALA A 766 -18.27 -51.97 -34.37
CA ALA A 766 -18.40 -52.42 -35.74
C ALA A 766 -17.44 -51.74 -36.73
N PHE A 767 -17.04 -50.48 -36.47
CA PHE A 767 -16.05 -49.77 -37.29
C PHE A 767 -14.62 -50.34 -37.19
N GLY A 768 -14.36 -51.24 -36.23
CA GLY A 768 -13.07 -51.88 -36.01
C GLY A 768 -12.15 -51.09 -35.06
N SER A 769 -11.25 -51.79 -34.37
CA SER A 769 -10.39 -51.22 -33.31
C SER A 769 -9.37 -50.18 -33.79
N ASP A 770 -9.05 -50.18 -35.08
CA ASP A 770 -8.05 -49.28 -35.68
C ASP A 770 -8.69 -48.03 -36.30
N THR A 771 -10.02 -47.95 -36.33
CA THR A 771 -10.77 -46.81 -36.89
C THR A 771 -11.18 -45.87 -35.77
N GLU A 772 -10.80 -44.59 -35.85
CA GLU A 772 -11.31 -43.58 -34.92
C GLU A 772 -12.78 -43.30 -35.19
N VAL A 773 -13.59 -43.22 -34.12
CA VAL A 773 -15.03 -42.98 -34.23
C VAL A 773 -15.40 -41.62 -33.67
N VAL A 774 -16.22 -40.87 -34.40
CA VAL A 774 -16.76 -39.57 -33.99
C VAL A 774 -18.28 -39.64 -33.92
N VAL A 775 -18.84 -39.21 -32.79
CA VAL A 775 -20.29 -39.18 -32.56
C VAL A 775 -20.78 -37.74 -32.54
N PHE A 776 -21.83 -37.46 -33.31
CA PHE A 776 -22.51 -36.17 -33.31
C PHE A 776 -23.93 -36.32 -32.80
N GLY A 777 -24.37 -35.35 -31.98
CA GLY A 777 -25.75 -35.27 -31.54
C GLY A 777 -26.11 -33.88 -31.04
N ASP A 778 -27.39 -33.55 -31.04
CA ASP A 778 -27.92 -32.32 -30.44
C ASP A 778 -28.93 -32.69 -29.36
N LEU A 779 -28.56 -32.31 -28.13
CA LEU A 779 -29.20 -32.67 -26.87
C LEU A 779 -30.39 -31.77 -26.53
N THR A 780 -30.66 -30.73 -27.33
CA THR A 780 -31.65 -29.70 -27.00
C THR A 780 -33.04 -30.29 -26.79
N ASP A 781 -33.45 -31.25 -27.63
CA ASP A 781 -34.75 -31.92 -27.50
C ASP A 781 -34.72 -33.00 -26.40
N ASP A 782 -33.57 -33.66 -26.20
CA ASP A 782 -33.41 -34.73 -25.20
C ASP A 782 -33.64 -34.22 -23.76
N VAL A 783 -33.21 -32.99 -23.46
CA VAL A 783 -33.46 -32.33 -22.16
C VAL A 783 -34.95 -32.13 -21.89
N ASN A 784 -35.75 -31.91 -22.93
CA ASN A 784 -37.18 -31.67 -22.79
C ASN A 784 -38.00 -32.97 -22.70
N ILE A 785 -37.47 -34.07 -23.24
CA ILE A 785 -38.14 -35.37 -23.26
C ILE A 785 -37.91 -36.14 -21.95
N LEU A 786 -36.73 -35.99 -21.34
CA LEU A 786 -36.34 -36.70 -20.12
C LEU A 786 -36.39 -35.80 -18.88
N ASN A 787 -36.59 -36.39 -17.70
CA ASN A 787 -36.37 -35.65 -16.46
C ASN A 787 -34.87 -35.42 -16.20
N GLU A 788 -34.54 -34.42 -15.40
CA GLU A 788 -33.16 -34.00 -15.10
C GLU A 788 -32.25 -35.16 -14.68
N ARG A 789 -32.72 -36.05 -13.81
CA ARG A 789 -31.91 -37.16 -13.27
C ARG A 789 -31.56 -38.16 -14.37
N ASP A 790 -32.53 -38.56 -15.17
CA ASP A 790 -32.36 -39.58 -16.19
C ASP A 790 -31.54 -39.04 -17.37
N PHE A 791 -31.76 -37.78 -17.76
CA PHE A 791 -30.94 -37.10 -18.77
C PHE A 791 -29.46 -37.04 -18.36
N LEU A 792 -29.17 -36.59 -17.14
CA LEU A 792 -27.79 -36.50 -16.65
C LEU A 792 -27.14 -37.87 -16.50
N LYS A 793 -27.91 -38.90 -16.11
CA LYS A 793 -27.42 -40.29 -16.05
C LYS A 793 -27.06 -40.80 -17.44
N LEU A 794 -27.90 -40.58 -18.44
CA LEU A 794 -27.65 -40.97 -19.83
C LEU A 794 -26.44 -40.26 -20.41
N PHE A 795 -26.33 -38.93 -20.23
CA PHE A 795 -25.16 -38.18 -20.70
C PHE A 795 -23.86 -38.65 -20.03
N ALA A 796 -23.89 -38.99 -18.74
CA ALA A 796 -22.74 -39.54 -18.03
C ALA A 796 -22.33 -40.92 -18.57
N LEU A 797 -23.29 -41.81 -18.84
CA LEU A 797 -23.03 -43.12 -19.44
C LEU A 797 -22.49 -42.99 -20.88
N GLN A 798 -23.05 -42.09 -21.68
CA GLN A 798 -22.52 -41.77 -23.01
C GLN A 798 -21.08 -41.25 -22.93
N SER A 799 -20.81 -40.32 -22.02
CA SER A 799 -19.47 -39.78 -21.79
C SER A 799 -18.47 -40.87 -21.39
N TYR A 800 -18.90 -41.84 -20.57
CA TYR A 800 -18.09 -43.00 -20.20
C TYR A 800 -17.77 -43.88 -21.41
N ASN A 801 -18.78 -44.23 -22.20
CA ASN A 801 -18.60 -45.09 -23.38
C ASN A 801 -17.70 -44.45 -24.44
N ILE A 802 -17.81 -43.13 -24.65
CA ILE A 802 -16.94 -42.35 -25.54
C ILE A 802 -15.47 -42.47 -25.11
N LYS A 803 -15.20 -42.34 -23.80
CA LYS A 803 -13.85 -42.45 -23.24
C LYS A 803 -13.32 -43.88 -23.33
N GLU A 804 -14.15 -44.87 -23.01
CA GLU A 804 -13.78 -46.29 -23.06
C GLU A 804 -13.34 -46.72 -24.47
N HIS A 805 -14.03 -46.23 -25.50
CA HIS A 805 -13.77 -46.59 -26.90
C HIS A 805 -12.82 -45.61 -27.61
N ASN A 806 -12.18 -44.66 -26.88
CA ASN A 806 -11.35 -43.59 -27.43
C ASN A 806 -12.02 -42.76 -28.54
N ALA A 807 -13.35 -42.74 -28.58
CA ALA A 807 -14.13 -41.96 -29.54
C ALA A 807 -14.12 -40.47 -29.18
N ILE A 808 -14.59 -39.61 -30.08
CA ILE A 808 -14.83 -38.18 -29.80
C ILE A 808 -16.33 -37.93 -29.94
N SER A 809 -16.95 -37.23 -28.99
CA SER A 809 -18.34 -36.80 -29.14
C SER A 809 -18.47 -35.29 -29.25
N PHE A 810 -19.26 -34.81 -30.22
CA PHE A 810 -19.72 -33.43 -30.30
C PHE A 810 -21.21 -33.36 -29.99
N SER A 811 -21.51 -32.86 -28.80
CA SER A 811 -22.87 -32.71 -28.29
C SER A 811 -23.28 -31.24 -28.30
N PHE A 812 -24.21 -30.89 -29.18
CA PHE A 812 -24.74 -29.53 -29.33
C PHE A 812 -25.89 -29.29 -28.35
N ILE A 813 -25.99 -28.09 -27.79
CA ILE A 813 -27.07 -27.76 -26.86
C ILE A 813 -27.42 -26.28 -26.87
N ASN A 814 -28.70 -25.95 -27.01
CA ASN A 814 -29.17 -24.58 -26.82
C ASN A 814 -29.19 -24.22 -25.33
N TYR A 815 -28.16 -23.50 -24.89
CA TYR A 815 -27.99 -23.18 -23.46
C TYR A 815 -29.03 -22.18 -22.93
N ASN A 816 -29.76 -21.48 -23.80
CA ASN A 816 -30.88 -20.63 -23.40
C ASN A 816 -32.18 -21.44 -23.17
N ALA A 817 -32.25 -22.65 -23.69
CA ALA A 817 -33.42 -23.53 -23.57
C ALA A 817 -33.30 -24.56 -22.43
N VAL A 818 -32.22 -24.51 -21.64
CA VAL A 818 -31.86 -25.55 -20.65
C VAL A 818 -31.68 -24.92 -19.26
N ASP A 819 -32.12 -25.64 -18.21
CA ASP A 819 -31.93 -25.18 -16.83
C ASP A 819 -30.44 -25.02 -16.47
N LYS A 820 -30.11 -23.95 -15.73
CA LYS A 820 -28.73 -23.62 -15.37
C LYS A 820 -28.03 -24.71 -14.58
N LYS A 821 -28.75 -25.50 -13.76
CA LYS A 821 -28.20 -26.62 -13.00
C LYS A 821 -27.78 -27.77 -13.90
N ILE A 822 -28.63 -28.12 -14.87
CA ILE A 822 -28.35 -29.14 -15.88
C ILE A 822 -27.12 -28.73 -16.69
N LEU A 823 -27.11 -27.48 -17.18
CA LEU A 823 -26.00 -26.95 -17.96
C LEU A 823 -24.67 -26.95 -17.18
N ALA A 824 -24.69 -26.56 -15.89
CA ALA A 824 -23.51 -26.64 -15.04
C ALA A 824 -22.97 -28.08 -14.91
N ARG A 825 -23.85 -29.07 -14.85
CA ARG A 825 -23.47 -30.48 -14.75
C ARG A 825 -22.91 -31.03 -16.07
N LEU A 826 -23.46 -30.63 -17.21
CA LEU A 826 -22.92 -30.94 -18.53
C LEU A 826 -21.51 -30.37 -18.70
N ARG A 827 -21.30 -29.10 -18.35
CA ARG A 827 -19.97 -28.44 -18.38
C ARG A 827 -18.94 -29.15 -17.51
N THR A 828 -19.35 -29.63 -16.34
CA THR A 828 -18.46 -30.35 -15.43
C THR A 828 -18.00 -31.68 -16.03
N THR A 829 -18.90 -32.36 -16.73
CA THR A 829 -18.68 -33.70 -17.30
C THR A 829 -17.92 -33.65 -18.63
N SER A 830 -18.06 -32.56 -19.38
CA SER A 830 -17.44 -32.38 -20.70
C SER A 830 -15.98 -31.97 -20.59
N ASP A 831 -15.13 -32.48 -21.49
CA ASP A 831 -13.68 -32.21 -21.49
C ASP A 831 -13.36 -30.93 -22.26
N VAL A 832 -14.14 -30.62 -23.31
CA VAL A 832 -14.03 -29.40 -24.11
C VAL A 832 -15.38 -28.69 -24.15
N ILE A 833 -15.38 -27.36 -24.03
CA ILE A 833 -16.58 -26.54 -24.13
C ILE A 833 -16.32 -25.40 -25.11
N ILE A 834 -16.99 -25.47 -26.27
CA ILE A 834 -16.99 -24.43 -27.28
C ILE A 834 -18.35 -23.75 -27.24
N ARG A 835 -18.39 -22.42 -27.22
CA ARG A 835 -19.65 -21.68 -27.34
C ARG A 835 -19.70 -20.95 -28.67
N LEU A 836 -20.83 -21.12 -29.35
CA LEU A 836 -21.23 -20.37 -30.52
C LEU A 836 -22.39 -19.46 -30.13
N SER A 837 -22.29 -18.18 -30.45
CA SER A 837 -23.36 -17.23 -30.17
C SER A 837 -23.50 -16.21 -31.29
N ARG A 838 -24.71 -15.71 -31.47
CA ARG A 838 -24.97 -14.53 -32.26
C ARG A 838 -25.38 -13.41 -31.32
N GLU A 839 -24.67 -12.29 -31.34
CA GLU A 839 -25.09 -11.08 -30.64
C GLU A 839 -25.22 -9.98 -31.71
N ASN A 840 -26.42 -9.42 -31.88
CA ASN A 840 -26.79 -8.51 -32.98
C ASN A 840 -26.62 -9.15 -34.38
N TYR A 841 -25.78 -8.56 -35.24
CA TYR A 841 -25.52 -9.01 -36.62
C TYR A 841 -24.24 -9.84 -36.76
N SER A 842 -23.53 -10.10 -35.67
CA SER A 842 -22.24 -10.79 -35.67
C SER A 842 -22.34 -12.16 -35.00
N ASN A 843 -21.63 -13.13 -35.58
CA ASN A 843 -21.52 -14.49 -35.05
C ASN A 843 -20.17 -14.64 -34.35
N TYR A 844 -20.15 -15.33 -33.22
CA TYR A 844 -18.98 -15.48 -32.35
C TYR A 844 -18.71 -16.92 -32.00
N ILE A 845 -17.43 -17.24 -31.80
CA ILE A 845 -16.94 -18.48 -31.19
C ILE A 845 -16.02 -18.17 -30.01
N GLU A 846 -16.20 -18.87 -28.90
CA GLU A 846 -15.28 -18.82 -27.74
C GLU A 846 -15.02 -20.23 -27.20
N CYS A 847 -13.86 -20.44 -26.57
CA CYS A 847 -13.52 -21.69 -25.89
C CYS A 847 -13.45 -21.45 -24.39
N LEU A 848 -14.32 -22.13 -23.63
CA LEU A 848 -14.45 -21.97 -22.19
C LEU A 848 -13.63 -23.01 -21.41
N LYS A 849 -13.34 -24.13 -22.07
CA LYS A 849 -12.59 -25.27 -21.52
C LYS A 849 -12.05 -26.09 -22.68
N SER A 850 -10.81 -26.53 -22.60
CA SER A 850 -10.22 -27.49 -23.54
C SER A 850 -9.33 -28.47 -22.80
N THR A 851 -9.01 -29.58 -23.46
CA THR A 851 -8.09 -30.60 -22.93
C THR A 851 -6.66 -30.09 -22.79
N THR A 852 -6.24 -29.17 -23.65
CA THR A 852 -4.89 -28.56 -23.64
C THR A 852 -4.75 -27.42 -22.64
N GLY A 853 -5.83 -27.05 -21.94
CA GLY A 853 -5.86 -25.89 -21.05
C GLY A 853 -6.03 -24.54 -21.75
N ALA A 854 -6.10 -24.54 -23.09
CA ALA A 854 -6.33 -23.33 -23.87
C ALA A 854 -7.77 -22.81 -23.71
N THR A 855 -7.92 -21.50 -23.54
CA THR A 855 -9.21 -20.80 -23.53
C THR A 855 -9.04 -19.46 -24.26
N PHE A 856 -10.04 -19.05 -25.02
CA PHE A 856 -9.99 -17.80 -25.77
C PHE A 856 -11.34 -17.10 -25.76
N LEU A 857 -11.29 -15.77 -25.83
CA LEU A 857 -12.48 -14.92 -25.83
C LEU A 857 -13.14 -14.89 -27.22
N ALA A 858 -14.40 -14.46 -27.26
CA ALA A 858 -15.23 -14.39 -28.46
C ALA A 858 -14.49 -13.84 -29.69
N LYS A 859 -14.20 -14.72 -30.66
CA LYS A 859 -13.69 -14.41 -31.99
C LYS A 859 -14.84 -14.36 -32.99
N ASN A 860 -14.77 -13.48 -33.98
CA ASN A 860 -15.80 -13.41 -35.01
C ASN A 860 -15.74 -14.63 -35.92
N ILE A 861 -16.90 -15.10 -36.37
CA ILE A 861 -17.00 -16.18 -37.36
C ILE A 861 -17.87 -15.78 -38.55
N GLU A 862 -17.41 -16.16 -39.74
CA GLU A 862 -18.13 -16.01 -41.00
C GLU A 862 -18.48 -17.38 -41.58
N PHE A 863 -19.67 -17.49 -42.16
CA PHE A 863 -20.12 -18.72 -42.83
C PHE A 863 -19.81 -18.65 -44.32
N LYS A 864 -19.20 -19.72 -44.84
CA LYS A 864 -18.81 -19.88 -46.24
C LYS A 864 -19.72 -20.87 -46.96
N LYS A 865 -19.81 -20.74 -48.28
CA LYS A 865 -20.56 -21.66 -49.15
C LYS A 865 -19.78 -22.91 -49.55
N SER A 866 -18.49 -22.99 -49.25
CA SER A 866 -17.62 -24.14 -49.58
C SER A 866 -16.81 -24.52 -48.34
N TYR A 867 -16.29 -25.74 -48.30
CA TYR A 867 -15.44 -26.19 -47.19
C TYR A 867 -14.10 -25.40 -47.09
N PRO A 868 -13.64 -25.04 -45.87
CA PRO A 868 -14.36 -25.12 -44.60
C PRO A 868 -15.53 -24.13 -44.59
N MET A 869 -16.72 -24.58 -44.17
CA MET A 869 -17.97 -23.81 -44.24
C MET A 869 -18.08 -22.74 -43.14
N ILE A 870 -17.04 -22.63 -42.31
CA ILE A 870 -16.87 -21.60 -41.30
C ILE A 870 -15.42 -21.10 -41.32
N GLU A 871 -15.24 -19.80 -41.12
CA GLU A 871 -13.94 -19.17 -40.89
C GLU A 871 -13.98 -18.35 -39.61
N ILE A 872 -12.93 -18.47 -38.79
CA ILE A 872 -12.71 -17.60 -37.64
C ILE A 872 -11.87 -16.43 -38.13
N VAL A 873 -12.42 -15.22 -38.01
CA VAL A 873 -11.77 -13.96 -38.40
C VAL A 873 -10.99 -13.44 -37.20
N GLU A 874 -9.68 -13.27 -37.36
CA GLU A 874 -8.77 -12.79 -36.30
C GLU A 874 -8.98 -11.32 -35.94
#